data_AF-A0A1F7TK17-F1
#
_entry.id   AF-A0A1F7TK17-F1
#
_cell.length_a   1.000
_cell.length_b   1.000
_cell.length_c   1.000
_cell.angle_alpha   90.00
_cell.angle_beta   90.00
_cell.angle_gamma   90.00
#
_symmetry.space_group_name_H-M   'P 1'
#
loop_
_entity.id
_entity.type
_entity.pdbx_description
1 polymer ?
#
loop_
_entity_poly.entity_id
_entity_poly.type
_entity_poly.pdbx_seq_one_letter_code
_entity_poly.pdbx_strand_id
1 'polypeptide(L)'
;MLIVDDEDGILSSLEAILQDEGYRVAKASTGEHALDLVRAEVPDVILVDVWMPGIDGIKTLQAVKETSADTEVIVMSGHGNIDTAVTATKLGAFDFIEKPLSMETVLRVVSQAVQSRRARDAKSAGRAVSFLDGNDPKVDALCSALEEAAGDLRPLVLLGERGTGKRHLAHVLHNRGITREGPFAPLHCRSLASPKRKSDLQASLRRLLPKEGSGTVYLDGWEQAPAEERAGILDALAAWTKDGHRLLVAIDEDGGEAVSLWDQAAERLRARKLHLPPLRERRGDILTLAKSFLAEAAREGGRERDFAEDALASLYQYDWRGNVTELKSAVTRAAFSAPGRMVRAEHLPSPLHGGSLEAGGPGAADFNEARKEWERKFLSLHLIHHQWNVAATAQAIGLTPATLGRMLKRHGIEPPATPPRSAPGGRQRTIGHSLVLYGRGLHSGLKTGLIIEPLPPNSGIRFGSLTTPDTVAARAEFVDNTNHATNLRNGPVVARTIEHLMSALHAHGVTNLLVKIGEEVPVMDGSAVEFCRLLEEAGLEEQGEGAAPLTLDRAYEVGEPGSPEGYLRAEPADELSISYLLDLPKPIGRQACRYRHTGPEAFTAEIAPARTFSFIWELENLERMGLGEGGRWGNFILVDKERVVNTELRFPDEFVRHKILDLMGDLYLLGRPLRAKVTAERTGHRHNVALVRLLTETLL
;
A
#
# COMPACT_ATOMS: atom_id res chain seq x y z
N MET A 1 7.25 30.84 6.18
CA MET A 1 5.87 31.08 5.69
C MET A 1 5.89 32.21 4.68
N LEU A 2 4.96 32.17 3.72
CA LEU A 2 4.75 33.24 2.77
C LEU A 2 3.28 33.69 2.82
N ILE A 3 3.04 35.00 2.92
CA ILE A 3 1.70 35.60 2.81
C ILE A 3 1.64 36.34 1.49
N VAL A 4 0.56 36.12 0.73
CA VAL A 4 0.33 36.72 -0.59
C VAL A 4 -1.05 37.34 -0.61
N ASP A 5 -1.11 38.67 -0.69
CA ASP A 5 -2.34 39.46 -0.68
C ASP A 5 -2.04 40.85 -1.26
N ASP A 6 -2.94 41.43 -2.06
CA ASP A 6 -2.73 42.75 -2.66
C ASP A 6 -3.06 43.89 -1.68
N GLU A 7 -3.69 43.60 -0.54
CA GLU A 7 -3.96 44.56 0.53
C GLU A 7 -2.85 44.59 1.60
N ASP A 8 -2.10 45.70 1.66
CA ASP A 8 -1.04 45.93 2.65
C ASP A 8 -1.50 45.80 4.11
N GLY A 9 -2.78 46.12 4.38
CA GLY A 9 -3.38 45.99 5.71
C GLY A 9 -3.50 44.54 6.18
N ILE A 10 -3.87 43.63 5.26
CA ILE A 10 -3.99 42.20 5.52
C ILE A 10 -2.60 41.59 5.68
N LEU A 11 -1.67 41.94 4.77
CA LEU A 11 -0.27 41.54 4.85
C LEU A 11 0.35 41.90 6.21
N SER A 12 0.16 43.14 6.68
CA SER A 12 0.73 43.62 7.95
C SER A 12 0.09 42.96 9.17
N SER A 13 -1.22 42.73 9.12
CA SER A 13 -1.97 42.11 10.22
C SER A 13 -1.63 40.62 10.39
N LEU A 14 -1.58 39.87 9.28
CA LEU A 14 -1.18 38.46 9.29
C LEU A 14 0.30 38.28 9.66
N GLU A 15 1.18 39.18 9.21
CA GLU A 15 2.59 39.17 9.61
C GLU A 15 2.74 39.34 11.13
N ALA A 16 2.06 40.32 11.72
CA ALA A 16 2.13 40.55 13.16
C ALA A 16 1.64 39.33 13.96
N ILE A 17 0.46 38.79 13.60
CA ILE A 17 -0.13 37.62 14.29
C ILE A 17 0.78 36.39 14.19
N LEU A 18 1.35 36.12 13.01
CA LEU A 18 2.17 34.92 12.80
C LEU A 18 3.59 35.07 13.39
N GLN A 19 4.15 36.28 13.43
CA GLN A 19 5.44 36.53 14.08
C GLN A 19 5.34 36.41 15.61
N ASP A 20 4.24 36.86 16.21
CA ASP A 20 3.99 36.70 17.66
C ASP A 20 3.95 35.22 18.09
N GLU A 21 3.47 34.34 17.21
CA GLU A 21 3.47 32.88 17.39
C GLU A 21 4.81 32.21 17.02
N GLY A 22 5.83 32.99 16.64
CA GLY A 22 7.19 32.52 16.38
C GLY A 22 7.46 32.01 14.96
N TYR A 23 6.58 32.31 13.98
CA TYR A 23 6.81 31.94 12.58
C TYR A 23 7.71 32.96 11.86
N ARG A 24 8.60 32.46 10.98
CA ARG A 24 9.32 33.31 10.01
C ARG A 24 8.41 33.59 8.82
N VAL A 25 8.09 34.86 8.60
CA VAL A 25 7.11 35.31 7.60
C VAL A 25 7.80 36.13 6.51
N ALA A 26 7.50 35.81 5.25
CA ALA A 26 7.77 36.64 4.08
C ALA A 26 6.45 37.12 3.47
N LYS A 27 6.48 38.22 2.70
CA LYS A 27 5.30 38.86 2.11
C LYS A 27 5.46 39.07 0.61
N ALA A 28 4.39 38.89 -0.13
CA ALA A 28 4.27 39.27 -1.53
C ALA A 28 2.93 39.96 -1.78
N SER A 29 2.92 41.01 -2.60
CA SER A 29 1.71 41.74 -2.99
C SER A 29 1.11 41.30 -4.33
N THR A 30 1.75 40.33 -5.00
CA THR A 30 1.33 39.80 -6.31
C THR A 30 1.70 38.32 -6.42
N GLY A 31 0.96 37.57 -7.25
CA GLY A 31 1.26 36.16 -7.53
C GLY A 31 2.62 35.96 -8.18
N GLU A 32 3.05 36.89 -9.05
CA GLU A 32 4.36 36.89 -9.68
C GLU A 32 5.49 36.97 -8.65
N HIS A 33 5.42 37.94 -7.73
CA HIS A 33 6.41 38.09 -6.67
C HIS A 33 6.41 36.88 -5.72
N ALA A 34 5.25 36.29 -5.45
CA ALA A 34 5.15 35.07 -4.65
C ALA A 34 5.90 33.89 -5.30
N LEU A 35 5.75 33.70 -6.60
CA LEU A 35 6.44 32.64 -7.34
C LEU A 35 7.95 32.84 -7.37
N ASP A 36 8.43 34.09 -7.47
CA ASP A 36 9.86 34.39 -7.40
C ASP A 36 10.44 34.08 -6.01
N LEU A 37 9.71 34.38 -4.94
CA LEU A 37 10.09 34.01 -3.57
C LEU A 37 10.12 32.49 -3.37
N VAL A 38 9.12 31.77 -3.88
CA VAL A 38 9.06 30.30 -3.78
C VAL A 38 10.23 29.63 -4.51
N ARG A 39 10.68 30.19 -5.64
CA ARG A 39 11.86 29.72 -6.37
C ARG A 39 13.17 29.96 -5.62
N ALA A 40 13.25 31.04 -4.85
CA ALA A 40 14.43 31.39 -4.07
C ALA A 40 14.54 30.57 -2.77
N GLU A 41 13.44 30.43 -2.03
CA GLU A 41 13.37 29.66 -0.79
C GLU A 41 11.96 29.05 -0.67
N VAL A 42 11.87 27.71 -0.67
CA VAL A 42 10.58 27.00 -0.65
C VAL A 42 9.92 27.16 0.73
N PRO A 43 8.75 27.83 0.84
CA PRO A 43 8.07 27.99 2.12
C PRO A 43 7.38 26.69 2.56
N ASP A 44 7.29 26.46 3.88
CA ASP A 44 6.54 25.34 4.44
C ASP A 44 5.02 25.49 4.24
N VAL A 45 4.53 26.71 4.43
CA VAL A 45 3.12 27.10 4.32
C VAL A 45 3.02 28.45 3.60
N ILE A 46 2.06 28.56 2.69
CA ILE A 46 1.69 29.77 1.95
C ILE A 46 0.23 30.10 2.25
N LEU A 47 -0.05 31.36 2.59
CA LEU A 47 -1.41 31.92 2.62
C LEU A 47 -1.55 32.80 1.39
N VAL A 48 -2.55 32.57 0.54
CA VAL A 48 -2.72 33.28 -0.73
C VAL A 48 -4.14 33.77 -0.93
N ASP A 49 -4.34 35.04 -1.23
CA ASP A 49 -5.64 35.57 -1.62
C ASP A 49 -6.05 35.11 -3.02
N VAL A 50 -7.32 34.79 -3.23
CA VAL A 50 -7.86 34.37 -4.52
C VAL A 50 -7.79 35.52 -5.53
N TRP A 51 -8.16 36.72 -5.11
CA TRP A 51 -8.38 37.85 -6.00
C TRP A 51 -7.24 38.84 -5.93
N MET A 52 -6.29 38.73 -6.85
CA MET A 52 -5.16 39.65 -6.96
C MET A 52 -4.94 40.07 -8.42
N PRO A 53 -4.41 41.28 -8.69
CA PRO A 53 -4.03 41.70 -10.04
C PRO A 53 -2.93 40.81 -10.63
N GLY A 54 -3.01 40.52 -11.93
CA GLY A 54 -2.02 39.70 -12.62
C GLY A 54 -2.31 38.21 -12.47
N ILE A 55 -1.37 37.46 -11.89
CA ILE A 55 -1.58 36.05 -11.53
C ILE A 55 -2.46 35.97 -10.28
N ASP A 56 -3.68 35.44 -10.45
CA ASP A 56 -4.63 35.20 -9.37
C ASP A 56 -4.15 34.09 -8.39
N GLY A 57 -4.80 34.00 -7.23
CA GLY A 57 -4.41 33.06 -6.17
C GLY A 57 -4.53 31.59 -6.56
N ILE A 58 -5.47 31.24 -7.44
CA ILE A 58 -5.68 29.86 -7.89
C ILE A 58 -4.56 29.44 -8.84
N LYS A 59 -4.15 30.29 -9.78
CA LYS A 59 -2.99 30.05 -10.64
C LYS A 59 -1.70 30.02 -9.82
N THR A 60 -1.59 30.88 -8.81
CA THR A 60 -0.45 30.87 -7.87
C THR A 60 -0.37 29.53 -7.15
N LEU A 61 -1.49 29.03 -6.59
CA LEU A 61 -1.60 27.70 -5.99
C LEU A 61 -1.14 26.60 -6.95
N GLN A 62 -1.64 26.60 -8.18
CA GLN A 62 -1.30 25.57 -9.16
C GLN A 62 0.21 25.56 -9.46
N ALA A 63 0.79 26.72 -9.75
CA ALA A 63 2.22 26.85 -10.04
C ALA A 63 3.11 26.48 -8.84
N VAL A 64 2.69 26.80 -7.61
CA VAL A 64 3.38 26.36 -6.39
C VAL A 64 3.33 24.84 -6.27
N LYS A 65 2.18 24.21 -6.48
CA LYS A 65 2.02 22.75 -6.37
C LYS A 65 2.79 21.99 -7.44
N GLU A 66 2.97 22.58 -8.62
CA GLU A 66 3.85 22.05 -9.68
C GLU A 66 5.34 22.17 -9.30
N THR A 67 5.74 23.23 -8.58
CA THR A 67 7.13 23.48 -8.16
C THR A 67 7.51 22.70 -6.90
N SER A 68 6.60 22.61 -5.94
CA SER A 68 6.75 21.95 -4.64
C SER A 68 5.41 21.36 -4.22
N ALA A 69 5.24 20.06 -4.48
CA ALA A 69 4.03 19.33 -4.09
C ALA A 69 3.84 19.30 -2.56
N ASP A 70 4.94 19.41 -1.81
CA ASP A 70 4.95 19.29 -0.35
C ASP A 70 4.56 20.60 0.37
N THR A 71 4.65 21.76 -0.28
CA THR A 71 4.30 23.05 0.32
C THR A 71 2.80 23.12 0.59
N GLU A 72 2.40 23.46 1.81
CA GLU A 72 0.99 23.66 2.13
C GLU A 72 0.53 25.03 1.64
N VAL A 73 -0.63 25.07 1.00
CA VAL A 73 -1.20 26.32 0.48
C VAL A 73 -2.60 26.48 1.05
N ILE A 74 -2.82 27.55 1.80
CA ILE A 74 -4.12 27.95 2.35
C ILE A 74 -4.64 29.10 1.50
N VAL A 75 -5.84 28.94 0.97
CA VAL A 75 -6.45 29.95 0.10
C VAL A 75 -7.35 30.86 0.92
N MET A 76 -7.24 32.17 0.73
CA MET A 76 -8.05 33.20 1.38
C MET A 76 -8.98 33.84 0.36
N SER A 77 -10.25 34.11 0.69
CA SER A 77 -11.15 34.86 -0.23
C SER A 77 -12.18 35.67 0.54
N GLY A 78 -12.45 36.89 0.09
CA GLY A 78 -13.54 37.73 0.62
C GLY A 78 -14.91 37.50 -0.02
N HIS A 79 -15.00 36.71 -1.09
CA HIS A 79 -16.26 36.24 -1.65
C HIS A 79 -16.27 34.71 -1.52
N GLY A 80 -16.92 34.21 -0.46
CA GLY A 80 -16.97 32.80 -0.03
C GLY A 80 -17.85 31.93 -0.92
N ASN A 81 -17.56 31.86 -2.23
CA ASN A 81 -18.27 30.97 -3.14
C ASN A 81 -17.76 29.53 -2.91
N ILE A 82 -18.65 28.58 -2.61
CA ILE A 82 -18.32 27.15 -2.43
C ILE A 82 -17.49 26.62 -3.62
N ASP A 83 -17.79 27.07 -4.84
CA ASP A 83 -17.10 26.66 -6.07
C ASP A 83 -15.59 26.97 -6.06
N THR A 84 -15.20 28.11 -5.49
CA THR A 84 -13.78 28.51 -5.40
C THR A 84 -13.03 27.65 -4.39
N ALA A 85 -13.65 27.39 -3.23
CA ALA A 85 -13.08 26.50 -2.21
C ALA A 85 -12.93 25.07 -2.74
N VAL A 86 -13.96 24.54 -3.43
CA VAL A 86 -13.90 23.21 -4.06
C VAL A 86 -12.81 23.15 -5.12
N THR A 87 -12.65 24.19 -5.93
CA THR A 87 -11.62 24.26 -6.98
C THR A 87 -10.22 24.31 -6.36
N ALA A 88 -9.99 25.14 -5.34
CA ALA A 88 -8.73 25.22 -4.61
C ALA A 88 -8.34 23.86 -4.01
N THR A 89 -9.27 23.16 -3.36
CA THR A 89 -9.03 21.83 -2.79
C THR A 89 -8.70 20.78 -3.87
N LYS A 90 -9.40 20.81 -5.02
CA LYS A 90 -9.09 19.91 -6.16
C LYS A 90 -7.67 20.13 -6.70
N LEU A 91 -7.18 21.37 -6.66
CA LEU A 91 -5.84 21.76 -7.10
C LEU A 91 -4.77 21.55 -6.00
N GLY A 92 -5.14 20.99 -4.85
CA GLY A 92 -4.20 20.60 -3.80
C GLY A 92 -3.96 21.66 -2.72
N ALA A 93 -4.84 22.65 -2.59
CA ALA A 93 -4.86 23.50 -1.40
C ALA A 93 -5.07 22.66 -0.13
N PHE A 94 -4.42 23.06 0.95
CA PHE A 94 -4.55 22.43 2.26
C PHE A 94 -5.92 22.74 2.89
N ASP A 95 -6.29 24.02 2.89
CA ASP A 95 -7.55 24.50 3.45
C ASP A 95 -7.91 25.87 2.84
N PHE A 96 -9.09 26.37 3.18
CA PHE A 96 -9.66 27.63 2.73
C PHE A 96 -10.12 28.48 3.91
N ILE A 97 -9.86 29.79 3.86
CA ILE A 97 -10.29 30.77 4.88
C ILE A 97 -11.11 31.87 4.21
N GLU A 98 -12.32 32.09 4.71
CA GLU A 98 -13.17 33.19 4.29
C GLU A 98 -12.77 34.49 5.01
N LYS A 99 -12.58 35.59 4.27
CA LYS A 99 -12.41 36.94 4.85
C LYS A 99 -13.80 37.44 5.29
N PRO A 100 -13.96 38.11 6.45
CA PRO A 100 -12.89 38.69 7.27
C PRO A 100 -12.11 37.68 8.12
N LEU A 101 -10.79 37.79 8.09
CA LEU A 101 -9.88 36.86 8.76
C LEU A 101 -9.97 37.03 10.28
N SER A 102 -10.38 35.97 10.99
CA SER A 102 -10.29 35.93 12.45
C SER A 102 -8.94 35.34 12.88
N MET A 103 -8.33 35.92 13.92
CA MET A 103 -7.06 35.45 14.46
C MET A 103 -7.11 33.97 14.84
N GLU A 104 -8.18 33.54 15.52
CA GLU A 104 -8.37 32.15 15.93
C GLU A 104 -8.46 31.19 14.74
N THR A 105 -9.18 31.56 13.69
CA THR A 105 -9.30 30.73 12.48
C THR A 105 -7.96 30.62 11.75
N VAL A 106 -7.26 31.75 11.55
CA VAL A 106 -5.95 31.77 10.89
C VAL A 106 -4.95 30.90 11.65
N LEU A 107 -4.80 31.11 12.96
CA LEU A 107 -3.84 30.35 13.77
C LEU A 107 -4.17 28.86 13.82
N ARG A 108 -5.46 28.50 13.91
CA ARG A 108 -5.89 27.10 13.88
C ARG A 108 -5.51 26.42 12.58
N VAL A 109 -5.89 27.00 11.44
CA VAL A 109 -5.64 26.42 10.10
C VAL A 109 -4.15 26.37 9.80
N VAL A 110 -3.42 27.42 10.15
CA VAL A 110 -1.97 27.48 10.00
C VAL A 110 -1.28 26.42 10.87
N SER A 111 -1.67 26.27 12.13
CA SER A 111 -1.12 25.24 13.02
C SER A 111 -1.37 23.83 12.47
N GLN A 112 -2.56 23.58 11.92
CA GLN A 112 -2.89 22.31 11.25
C GLN A 112 -2.04 22.08 10.00
N ALA A 113 -1.80 23.10 9.18
CA ALA A 113 -0.93 23.01 8.01
C ALA A 113 0.52 22.71 8.39
N VAL A 114 1.06 23.43 9.39
CA VAL A 114 2.42 23.20 9.90
C VAL A 114 2.55 21.82 10.53
N GLN A 115 1.55 21.35 11.28
CA GLN A 115 1.53 20.00 11.83
C GLN A 115 1.44 18.93 10.75
N SER A 116 0.62 19.13 9.71
CA SER A 116 0.52 18.23 8.57
C SER A 116 1.84 18.15 7.80
N ARG A 117 2.50 19.30 7.59
CA ARG A 117 3.82 19.39 7.00
C ARG A 117 4.88 18.73 7.87
N ARG A 118 4.91 18.98 9.17
CA ARG A 118 5.83 18.32 10.12
C ARG A 118 5.56 16.83 10.26
N ALA A 119 4.30 16.39 10.22
CA ALA A 119 3.94 14.97 10.23
C ALA A 119 4.31 14.31 8.92
N ARG A 120 4.23 15.03 7.79
CA ARG A 120 4.76 14.57 6.50
C ARG A 120 6.27 14.55 6.50
N ASP A 121 6.94 15.57 7.01
CA ASP A 121 8.40 15.63 7.12
C ASP A 121 8.92 14.62 8.13
N ALA A 122 8.16 14.30 9.19
CA ALA A 122 8.42 13.21 10.13
C ALA A 122 8.05 11.84 9.55
N LYS A 123 7.05 11.73 8.67
CA LYS A 123 6.80 10.54 7.82
C LYS A 123 7.80 10.41 6.68
N SER A 124 8.45 11.49 6.25
CA SER A 124 9.46 11.58 5.19
C SER A 124 10.86 11.30 5.77
N ALA A 125 11.15 11.78 6.98
CA ALA A 125 12.29 11.42 7.81
C ALA A 125 12.11 10.01 8.43
N GLY A 126 10.86 9.62 8.71
CA GLY A 126 10.43 8.26 9.02
C GLY A 126 10.24 7.36 7.79
N ARG A 127 10.45 7.90 6.57
CA ARG A 127 10.56 7.19 5.28
C ARG A 127 12.02 6.94 4.88
N ALA A 128 12.95 7.04 5.83
CA ALA A 128 14.05 6.09 5.78
C ALA A 128 13.38 4.71 5.95
N VAL A 129 13.25 3.94 4.86
CA VAL A 129 12.72 2.57 4.93
C VAL A 129 13.44 1.86 6.05
N SER A 130 12.64 1.37 6.98
CA SER A 130 13.17 0.57 8.05
C SER A 130 13.51 -0.78 7.45
N PHE A 131 14.65 -1.37 7.84
CA PHE A 131 14.88 -2.78 7.54
C PHE A 131 13.85 -3.71 8.21
N LEU A 132 12.93 -3.14 8.99
CA LEU A 132 11.76 -3.78 9.57
C LEU A 132 10.56 -3.83 8.62
N ASP A 133 10.62 -3.21 7.43
CA ASP A 133 9.57 -3.23 6.41
C ASP A 133 9.74 -4.41 5.42
N GLY A 134 10.51 -5.42 5.82
CA GLY A 134 10.84 -6.61 5.04
C GLY A 134 9.75 -7.69 5.12
N ASN A 135 9.68 -8.57 4.11
CA ASN A 135 8.69 -9.65 4.02
C ASN A 135 9.24 -11.00 4.53
N ASP A 136 10.38 -11.00 5.22
CA ASP A 136 10.99 -12.22 5.77
C ASP A 136 10.38 -12.57 7.14
N PRO A 137 10.01 -13.84 7.41
CA PRO A 137 9.46 -14.24 8.70
C PRO A 137 10.35 -13.89 9.91
N LYS A 138 11.67 -13.78 9.73
CA LYS A 138 12.59 -13.34 10.78
C LYS A 138 12.44 -11.84 11.09
N VAL A 139 12.05 -11.04 10.11
CA VAL A 139 11.73 -9.62 10.32
C VAL A 139 10.38 -9.47 11.01
N ASP A 140 9.37 -10.26 10.63
CA ASP A 140 8.07 -10.25 11.32
C ASP A 140 8.25 -10.59 12.81
N ALA A 141 9.03 -11.64 13.12
CA ALA A 141 9.35 -12.00 14.50
C ALA A 141 10.10 -10.88 15.26
N LEU A 142 11.02 -10.20 14.57
CA LEU A 142 11.73 -9.04 15.13
C LEU A 142 10.77 -7.86 15.39
N CYS A 143 9.84 -7.58 14.48
CA CYS A 143 8.80 -6.56 14.62
C CYS A 143 7.87 -6.85 15.79
N SER A 144 7.36 -8.09 15.92
CA SER A 144 6.53 -8.48 17.06
C SER A 144 7.26 -8.32 18.39
N ALA A 145 8.53 -8.74 18.46
CA ALA A 145 9.35 -8.58 19.66
C ALA A 145 9.62 -7.10 20.01
N LEU A 146 9.71 -6.23 18.99
CA LEU A 146 9.85 -4.79 19.17
C LEU A 146 8.56 -4.11 19.64
N GLU A 147 7.41 -4.50 19.11
CA GLU A 147 6.11 -4.00 19.56
C GLU A 147 5.87 -4.36 21.02
N GLU A 148 6.14 -5.61 21.38
CA GLU A 148 6.07 -6.04 22.77
C GLU A 148 7.05 -5.25 23.65
N ALA A 149 8.24 -4.90 23.13
CA ALA A 149 9.20 -4.09 23.87
C ALA A 149 8.80 -2.60 23.94
N ALA A 150 8.07 -2.08 22.95
CA ALA A 150 7.67 -0.67 22.91
C ALA A 150 6.71 -0.31 24.07
N GLY A 151 5.91 -1.28 24.52
CA GLY A 151 4.90 -1.13 25.57
C GLY A 151 5.43 -1.00 27.00
N ASP A 152 6.73 -1.12 27.25
CA ASP A 152 7.32 -0.92 28.57
C ASP A 152 8.68 -0.18 28.54
N LEU A 153 9.18 0.18 29.73
CA LEU A 153 10.48 0.85 29.93
C LEU A 153 11.63 -0.13 30.24
N ARG A 154 11.39 -1.44 30.11
CA ARG A 154 12.38 -2.45 30.46
C ARG A 154 13.62 -2.28 29.58
N PRO A 155 14.85 -2.36 30.13
CA PRO A 155 16.05 -2.28 29.33
C PRO A 155 16.06 -3.36 28.25
N LEU A 156 16.66 -3.08 27.10
CA LEU A 156 16.76 -4.02 25.98
C LEU A 156 18.23 -4.18 25.58
N VAL A 157 18.70 -5.42 25.46
CA VAL A 157 20.05 -5.72 24.93
C VAL A 157 19.92 -6.32 23.54
N LEU A 158 20.45 -5.58 22.56
CA LEU A 158 20.47 -5.89 21.14
C LEU A 158 21.77 -6.61 20.78
N LEU A 159 21.67 -7.82 20.24
CA LEU A 159 22.80 -8.56 19.68
C LEU A 159 22.64 -8.66 18.17
N GLY A 160 23.73 -8.51 17.42
CA GLY A 160 23.77 -8.86 16.01
C GLY A 160 25.05 -8.38 15.36
N GLU A 161 25.32 -8.82 14.14
CA GLU A 161 26.51 -8.40 13.39
C GLU A 161 26.53 -6.88 13.15
N ARG A 162 27.72 -6.36 12.86
CA ARG A 162 27.87 -4.96 12.51
C ARG A 162 27.09 -4.62 11.24
N GLY A 163 26.40 -3.47 11.25
CA GLY A 163 25.61 -3.00 10.10
C GLY A 163 24.22 -3.63 9.92
N THR A 164 23.75 -4.47 10.87
CA THR A 164 22.40 -5.08 10.84
C THR A 164 21.26 -4.09 11.11
N GLY A 165 21.57 -2.90 11.64
CA GLY A 165 20.59 -1.84 11.90
C GLY A 165 20.25 -1.60 13.37
N LYS A 166 21.02 -2.12 14.33
CA LYS A 166 20.80 -1.97 15.79
C LYS A 166 20.44 -0.55 16.23
N ARG A 167 21.19 0.46 15.79
CA ARG A 167 20.93 1.88 16.11
C ARG A 167 19.62 2.40 15.50
N HIS A 168 19.30 2.00 14.28
CA HIS A 168 18.05 2.42 13.64
C HIS A 168 16.84 1.80 14.35
N LEU A 169 16.92 0.51 14.72
CA LEU A 169 15.90 -0.15 15.54
C LEU A 169 15.75 0.51 16.92
N ALA A 170 16.85 0.95 17.53
CA ALA A 170 16.78 1.74 18.76
C ALA A 170 16.01 3.06 18.59
N HIS A 171 16.21 3.76 17.46
CA HIS A 171 15.43 4.96 17.12
C HIS A 171 13.94 4.63 16.88
N VAL A 172 13.63 3.56 16.15
CA VAL A 172 12.24 3.12 15.92
C VAL A 172 11.53 2.81 17.24
N LEU A 173 12.20 2.07 18.12
CA LEU A 173 11.67 1.70 19.43
C LEU A 173 11.44 2.92 20.33
N HIS A 174 12.31 3.91 20.29
CA HIS A 174 12.12 5.18 20.99
C HIS A 174 10.88 5.92 20.49
N ASN A 175 10.75 6.09 19.17
CA ASN A 175 9.66 6.83 18.54
C ASN A 175 8.28 6.17 18.72
N ARG A 176 8.25 4.83 18.83
CA ARG A 176 7.03 4.04 19.05
C ARG A 176 6.71 3.78 20.53
N GLY A 177 7.68 4.00 21.42
CA GLY A 177 7.59 3.61 22.82
C GLY A 177 7.12 4.72 23.76
N ILE A 178 7.05 4.37 25.05
CA ILE A 178 6.60 5.28 26.15
C ILE A 178 7.41 6.58 26.21
N THR A 179 8.69 6.53 25.85
CA THR A 179 9.61 7.67 25.96
C THR A 179 9.66 8.57 24.72
N ARG A 180 8.72 8.44 23.78
CA ARG A 180 8.75 9.11 22.46
C ARG A 180 8.79 10.64 22.51
N GLU A 181 8.20 11.26 23.53
CA GLU A 181 8.21 12.72 23.73
C GLU A 181 9.52 13.20 24.38
N GLY A 182 10.36 12.26 24.80
CA GLY A 182 11.60 12.48 25.51
C GLY A 182 12.83 12.53 24.60
N PRO A 183 14.00 12.92 25.13
CA PRO A 183 15.23 12.91 24.34
C PRO A 183 15.72 11.48 24.04
N PHE A 184 16.28 11.30 22.84
CA PHE A 184 17.06 10.13 22.45
C PHE A 184 18.57 10.46 22.50
N ALA A 185 19.31 9.81 23.40
CA ALA A 185 20.73 10.07 23.62
C ALA A 185 21.60 8.87 23.20
N PRO A 186 22.26 8.91 22.02
CA PRO A 186 23.22 7.89 21.64
C PRO A 186 24.56 8.10 22.34
N LEU A 187 25.06 7.07 23.01
CA LEU A 187 26.33 7.03 23.72
C LEU A 187 27.18 5.87 23.21
N HIS A 188 28.49 6.04 23.19
CA HIS A 188 29.42 4.97 22.87
C HIS A 188 30.21 4.59 24.13
N CYS A 189 30.43 3.31 24.39
CA CYS A 189 31.04 2.85 25.64
C CYS A 189 32.45 3.42 25.86
N ARG A 190 33.23 3.62 24.77
CA ARG A 190 34.52 4.35 24.82
C ARG A 190 34.42 5.76 25.41
N SER A 191 33.30 6.46 25.22
CA SER A 191 33.08 7.79 25.80
C SER A 191 32.82 7.76 27.31
N LEU A 192 32.53 6.57 27.85
CA LEU A 192 32.34 6.32 29.28
C LEU A 192 33.63 5.82 29.96
N ALA A 193 34.59 5.30 29.19
CA ALA A 193 35.79 4.60 29.64
C ALA A 193 36.96 5.53 30.06
N SER A 194 36.68 6.61 30.79
CA SER A 194 37.71 7.53 31.30
C SER A 194 37.42 8.19 32.67
N PRO A 195 37.05 7.44 33.72
CA PRO A 195 37.28 7.92 35.08
C PRO A 195 38.02 6.89 35.95
N LYS A 196 39.12 7.31 36.57
CA LYS A 196 39.94 6.48 37.48
C LYS A 196 39.23 6.10 38.81
N ARG A 197 37.97 6.53 39.05
CA ARG A 197 37.18 6.26 40.27
C ARG A 197 35.68 6.10 39.97
N LYS A 198 34.99 5.25 40.75
CA LYS A 198 33.53 4.99 40.66
C LYS A 198 32.66 6.25 40.83
N SER A 199 33.09 7.21 41.65
CA SER A 199 32.42 8.51 41.85
C SER A 199 32.38 9.34 40.56
N ASP A 200 33.42 9.25 39.74
CA ASP A 200 33.63 10.09 38.57
C ASP A 200 32.84 9.54 37.37
N LEU A 201 32.59 8.22 37.34
CA LEU A 201 31.71 7.56 36.38
C LEU A 201 30.26 8.01 36.56
N GLN A 202 29.74 8.00 37.80
CA GLN A 202 28.37 8.48 38.07
C GLN A 202 28.21 9.96 37.76
N ALA A 203 29.22 10.79 38.07
CA ALA A 203 29.19 12.21 37.73
C ALA A 203 29.24 12.47 36.22
N SER A 204 30.02 11.68 35.47
CA SER A 204 30.11 11.77 34.01
C SER A 204 28.81 11.33 33.34
N LEU A 205 28.22 10.23 33.80
CA LEU A 205 26.91 9.76 33.35
C LEU A 205 25.81 10.80 33.63
N ARG A 206 25.76 11.39 34.83
CA ARG A 206 24.80 12.47 35.16
C ARG A 206 24.93 13.73 34.28
N ARG A 207 26.09 13.95 33.62
CA ARG A 207 26.27 15.05 32.66
C ARG A 207 25.78 14.71 31.26
N LEU A 208 25.91 13.44 30.86
CA LEU A 208 25.58 12.95 29.52
C LEU A 208 24.13 12.48 29.39
N LEU A 209 23.54 12.05 30.52
CA LEU A 209 22.18 11.54 30.56
C LEU A 209 21.16 12.68 30.70
N PRO A 210 20.00 12.57 30.04
CA PRO A 210 18.87 13.48 30.25
C PRO A 210 18.53 13.65 31.74
N LYS A 211 18.29 14.90 32.17
CA LYS A 211 18.06 15.26 33.58
C LYS A 211 16.59 15.39 33.97
N GLU A 212 15.71 15.63 33.01
CA GLU A 212 14.27 15.86 33.21
C GLU A 212 13.45 15.09 32.18
N GLY A 213 12.25 14.65 32.58
CA GLY A 213 11.35 13.85 31.75
C GLY A 213 11.76 12.38 31.58
N SER A 214 10.93 11.59 30.89
CA SER A 214 11.31 10.24 30.44
C SER A 214 12.08 10.35 29.11
N GLY A 215 13.03 9.46 28.83
CA GLY A 215 13.88 9.52 27.63
C GLY A 215 14.56 8.19 27.34
N THR A 216 15.21 8.04 26.18
CA THR A 216 15.91 6.81 25.80
C THR A 216 17.42 7.05 25.67
N VAL A 217 18.23 6.17 26.25
CA VAL A 217 19.68 6.09 25.99
C VAL A 217 20.00 4.84 25.21
N TYR A 218 20.75 5.02 24.12
CA TYR A 218 21.31 3.94 23.32
C TYR A 218 22.81 3.85 23.56
N LEU A 219 23.27 2.77 24.19
CA LEU A 219 24.68 2.50 24.45
C LEU A 219 25.24 1.54 23.39
N ASP A 220 26.21 2.04 22.61
CA ASP A 220 26.88 1.31 21.55
C ASP A 220 28.29 0.85 21.95
N GLY A 221 28.77 -0.22 21.32
CA GLY A 221 30.14 -0.71 21.51
C GLY A 221 30.41 -1.30 22.89
N TRP A 222 29.43 -2.01 23.47
CA TRP A 222 29.55 -2.61 24.80
C TRP A 222 30.70 -3.62 24.91
N GLU A 223 30.98 -4.35 23.84
CA GLU A 223 32.11 -5.28 23.74
C GLU A 223 33.47 -4.61 23.94
N GLN A 224 33.54 -3.31 23.69
CA GLN A 224 34.75 -2.49 23.83
C GLN A 224 34.90 -1.90 25.24
N ALA A 225 33.95 -2.16 26.14
CA ALA A 225 34.04 -1.73 27.53
C ALA A 225 35.22 -2.44 28.25
N PRO A 226 36.10 -1.70 28.95
CA PRO A 226 37.15 -2.32 29.77
C PRO A 226 36.55 -3.26 30.82
N ALA A 227 37.08 -4.48 30.94
CA ALA A 227 36.50 -5.52 31.79
C ALA A 227 36.32 -5.09 33.25
N GLU A 228 37.27 -4.32 33.78
CA GLU A 228 37.26 -3.79 35.16
C GLU A 228 36.14 -2.77 35.40
N GLU A 229 35.66 -2.08 34.35
CA GLU A 229 34.66 -1.02 34.43
C GLU A 229 33.24 -1.49 34.11
N ARG A 230 33.09 -2.64 33.40
CA ARG A 230 31.80 -3.17 32.95
C ARG A 230 30.74 -3.23 34.05
N ALA A 231 31.09 -3.80 35.21
CA ALA A 231 30.17 -3.92 36.34
C ALA A 231 29.73 -2.55 36.87
N GLY A 232 30.65 -1.58 36.96
CA GLY A 232 30.35 -0.22 37.41
C GLY A 232 29.46 0.56 36.45
N ILE A 233 29.65 0.37 35.14
CA ILE A 233 28.84 1.00 34.09
C ILE A 233 27.40 0.45 34.13
N LEU A 234 27.23 -0.89 34.16
CA LEU A 234 25.90 -1.50 34.22
C LEU A 234 25.15 -1.12 35.50
N ASP A 235 25.83 -1.08 36.65
CA ASP A 235 25.22 -0.67 37.92
C ASP A 235 24.73 0.79 37.88
N ALA A 236 25.51 1.69 37.29
CA ALA A 236 25.14 3.09 37.16
C ALA A 236 23.96 3.30 36.19
N LEU A 237 23.96 2.58 35.06
CA LEU A 237 22.87 2.63 34.09
C LEU A 237 21.57 2.01 34.63
N ALA A 238 21.67 0.89 35.38
CA ALA A 238 20.52 0.29 36.06
C ALA A 238 19.89 1.21 37.11
N ALA A 239 20.71 2.02 37.79
CA ALA A 239 20.19 3.02 38.71
C ALA A 239 19.43 4.12 37.96
N TRP A 240 19.95 4.58 36.82
CA TRP A 240 19.32 5.62 36.00
C TRP A 240 17.98 5.21 35.39
N THR A 241 17.80 3.94 35.02
CA THR A 241 16.50 3.47 34.48
C THR A 241 15.35 3.55 35.49
N LYS A 242 15.64 3.72 36.79
CA LYS A 242 14.59 3.87 37.82
C LYS A 242 13.85 5.20 37.75
N ASP A 243 14.44 6.21 37.12
CA ASP A 243 13.87 7.56 37.00
C ASP A 243 12.89 7.68 35.79
N GLY A 244 12.37 6.56 35.30
CA GLY A 244 11.42 6.53 34.18
C GLY A 244 12.06 6.62 32.79
N HIS A 245 13.36 6.35 32.70
CA HIS A 245 14.09 6.33 31.44
C HIS A 245 14.30 4.91 30.90
N ARG A 246 14.47 4.83 29.57
CA ARG A 246 14.71 3.58 28.85
C ARG A 246 16.19 3.45 28.47
N LEU A 247 16.74 2.25 28.64
CA LEU A 247 18.10 1.91 28.24
C LEU A 247 18.11 0.83 27.16
N LEU A 248 18.87 1.07 26.09
CA LEU A 248 19.13 0.13 25.01
C LEU A 248 20.64 -0.10 24.94
N VAL A 249 21.09 -1.35 24.95
CA VAL A 249 22.52 -1.71 24.86
C VAL A 249 22.75 -2.53 23.60
N ALA A 250 23.65 -2.10 22.73
CA ALA A 250 24.00 -2.82 21.50
C ALA A 250 25.34 -3.55 21.65
N ILE A 251 25.38 -4.78 21.14
CA ILE A 251 26.54 -5.66 21.14
C ILE A 251 26.76 -6.15 19.70
N ASP A 252 27.98 -5.96 19.21
CA ASP A 252 28.41 -6.55 17.94
C ASP A 252 28.76 -8.04 18.13
N GLU A 253 28.19 -8.91 17.28
CA GLU A 253 28.39 -10.36 17.33
C GLU A 253 29.75 -10.81 16.76
N ASP A 254 30.51 -9.90 16.16
CA ASP A 254 31.75 -10.17 15.39
C ASP A 254 32.96 -10.59 16.26
N GLY A 255 32.75 -11.08 17.50
CA GLY A 255 33.80 -11.47 18.45
C GLY A 255 33.40 -12.63 19.36
N GLY A 256 34.39 -13.43 19.80
CA GLY A 256 34.16 -14.69 20.53
C GLY A 256 33.50 -14.58 21.91
N GLU A 257 33.32 -13.38 22.46
CA GLU A 257 32.72 -13.13 23.78
C GLU A 257 31.31 -12.52 23.72
N ALA A 258 30.76 -12.24 22.54
CA ALA A 258 29.53 -11.45 22.37
C ALA A 258 28.32 -12.05 23.11
N VAL A 259 28.13 -13.37 23.02
CA VAL A 259 27.03 -14.08 23.72
C VAL A 259 27.19 -13.99 25.24
N SER A 260 28.42 -14.13 25.76
CA SER A 260 28.70 -13.99 27.19
C SER A 260 28.40 -12.58 27.70
N LEU A 261 28.76 -11.56 26.92
CA LEU A 261 28.47 -10.17 27.23
C LEU A 261 26.97 -9.86 27.17
N TRP A 262 26.26 -10.47 26.22
CA TRP A 262 24.82 -10.36 26.07
C TRP A 262 24.08 -10.93 27.29
N ASP A 263 24.50 -12.11 27.74
CA ASP A 263 23.98 -12.74 28.94
C ASP A 263 24.26 -11.91 30.19
N GLN A 264 25.51 -11.46 30.37
CA GLN A 264 25.93 -10.65 31.51
C GLN A 264 25.15 -9.33 31.59
N ALA A 265 25.03 -8.59 30.49
CA ALA A 265 24.31 -7.32 30.47
C ALA A 265 22.82 -7.53 30.74
N ALA A 266 22.21 -8.57 30.14
CA ALA A 266 20.80 -8.85 30.31
C ALA A 266 20.45 -9.27 31.74
N GLU A 267 21.27 -10.11 32.38
CA GLU A 267 21.05 -10.53 33.75
C GLU A 267 21.18 -9.35 34.72
N ARG A 268 22.24 -8.56 34.58
CA ARG A 268 22.52 -7.45 35.50
C ARG A 268 21.50 -6.32 35.40
N LEU A 269 21.07 -5.97 34.19
CA LEU A 269 20.06 -4.95 33.92
C LEU A 269 18.63 -5.48 34.04
N ARG A 270 18.44 -6.80 34.22
CA ARG A 270 17.15 -7.50 34.07
C ARG A 270 16.47 -7.19 32.73
N ALA A 271 17.28 -7.02 31.69
CA ALA A 271 16.85 -6.58 30.38
C ALA A 271 16.16 -7.69 29.57
N ARG A 272 15.34 -7.29 28.60
CA ARG A 272 14.91 -8.19 27.51
C ARG A 272 16.06 -8.35 26.51
N LYS A 273 16.13 -9.53 25.89
CA LYS A 273 17.13 -9.90 24.89
C LYS A 273 16.51 -9.87 23.50
N LEU A 274 17.17 -9.24 22.54
CA LEU A 274 16.74 -9.22 21.14
C LEU A 274 17.92 -9.45 20.21
N HIS A 275 17.79 -10.43 19.32
CA HIS A 275 18.80 -10.75 18.30
C HIS A 275 18.36 -10.20 16.94
N LEU A 276 19.29 -9.56 16.23
CA LEU A 276 19.10 -9.07 14.87
C LEU A 276 19.82 -10.02 13.92
N PRO A 277 19.09 -10.76 13.07
CA PRO A 277 19.71 -11.66 12.12
C PRO A 277 20.49 -10.86 11.06
N PRO A 278 21.62 -11.41 10.57
CA PRO A 278 22.37 -10.80 9.49
C PRO A 278 21.56 -10.79 8.18
N LEU A 279 21.90 -9.89 7.26
CA LEU A 279 21.15 -9.67 6.02
C LEU A 279 21.09 -10.94 5.14
N ARG A 280 22.16 -11.76 5.14
CA ARG A 280 22.19 -13.07 4.45
C ARG A 280 21.21 -14.10 4.99
N GLU A 281 20.71 -13.91 6.21
CA GLU A 281 19.72 -14.78 6.84
C GLU A 281 18.29 -14.31 6.63
N ARG A 282 18.11 -13.12 6.06
CA ARG A 282 16.83 -12.48 5.71
C ARG A 282 16.86 -11.98 4.25
N ARG A 283 17.24 -12.88 3.33
CA ARG A 283 17.49 -12.53 1.91
C ARG A 283 16.28 -11.92 1.21
N GLY A 284 15.06 -12.19 1.70
CA GLY A 284 13.82 -11.58 1.21
C GLY A 284 13.82 -10.05 1.28
N ASP A 285 14.62 -9.45 2.17
CA ASP A 285 14.65 -8.01 2.39
C ASP A 285 15.63 -7.28 1.47
N ILE A 286 16.62 -8.00 0.90
CA ILE A 286 17.74 -7.38 0.18
C ILE A 286 17.24 -6.51 -0.97
N LEU A 287 16.29 -7.01 -1.77
CA LEU A 287 15.78 -6.28 -2.93
C LEU A 287 14.86 -5.13 -2.53
N THR A 288 14.05 -5.30 -1.48
CA THR A 288 13.19 -4.26 -0.93
C THR A 288 14.03 -3.10 -0.38
N LEU A 289 15.05 -3.42 0.42
CA LEU A 289 16.03 -2.46 0.93
C LEU A 289 16.81 -1.78 -0.19
N ALA A 290 17.24 -2.54 -1.20
CA ALA A 290 17.97 -1.99 -2.35
C ALA A 290 17.12 -0.97 -3.13
N LYS A 291 15.87 -1.31 -3.47
CA LYS A 291 14.94 -0.41 -4.16
C LYS A 291 14.68 0.86 -3.35
N SER A 292 14.53 0.71 -2.04
CA SER A 292 14.41 1.85 -1.15
C SER A 292 15.64 2.76 -1.18
N PHE A 293 16.85 2.20 -1.00
CA PHE A 293 18.07 3.00 -1.01
C PHE A 293 18.31 3.67 -2.37
N LEU A 294 17.84 3.06 -3.45
CA LEU A 294 17.85 3.67 -4.78
C LEU A 294 16.91 4.89 -4.85
N ALA A 295 15.70 4.77 -4.30
CA ALA A 295 14.76 5.88 -4.21
C ALA A 295 15.23 6.98 -3.23
N GLU A 296 15.88 6.61 -2.12
CA GLU A 296 16.52 7.55 -1.19
C GLU A 296 17.63 8.33 -1.89
N ALA A 297 18.52 7.65 -2.62
CA ALA A 297 19.57 8.30 -3.38
C ALA A 297 19.02 9.27 -4.45
N ALA A 298 17.87 8.98 -5.05
CA ALA A 298 17.20 9.90 -5.97
C ALA A 298 16.70 11.17 -5.27
N ARG A 299 16.17 11.06 -4.05
CA ARG A 299 15.74 12.23 -3.25
C ARG A 299 16.92 13.09 -2.78
N GLU A 300 18.08 12.48 -2.53
CA GLU A 300 19.30 13.16 -2.08
C GLU A 300 20.11 13.82 -3.24
N GLY A 301 19.50 14.00 -4.41
CA GLY A 301 20.11 14.67 -5.57
C GLY A 301 20.58 13.71 -6.68
N GLY A 302 20.31 12.41 -6.56
CA GLY A 302 20.46 11.44 -7.65
C GLY A 302 19.33 11.55 -8.68
N ARG A 303 19.49 10.92 -9.85
CA ARG A 303 18.37 10.77 -10.80
C ARG A 303 17.52 9.57 -10.41
N GLU A 304 16.23 9.66 -10.67
CA GLU A 304 15.29 8.54 -10.58
C GLU A 304 15.71 7.41 -11.55
N ARG A 305 15.85 6.20 -11.00
CA ARG A 305 16.39 5.02 -11.67
C ARG A 305 15.72 3.76 -11.16
N ASP A 306 15.83 2.69 -11.94
CA ASP A 306 15.46 1.34 -11.54
C ASP A 306 16.67 0.39 -11.70
N PHE A 307 16.56 -0.84 -11.18
CA PHE A 307 17.58 -1.88 -11.37
C PHE A 307 17.24 -2.75 -12.59
N ALA A 308 18.27 -3.11 -13.35
CA ALA A 308 18.19 -4.20 -14.31
C ALA A 308 18.27 -5.57 -13.61
N GLU A 309 17.81 -6.63 -14.29
CA GLU A 309 17.74 -7.98 -13.74
C GLU A 309 19.11 -8.52 -13.28
N ASP A 310 20.18 -8.18 -14.01
CA ASP A 310 21.56 -8.56 -13.68
C ASP A 310 22.03 -7.92 -12.36
N ALA A 311 21.69 -6.66 -12.11
CA ALA A 311 21.98 -5.97 -10.86
C ALA A 311 21.21 -6.59 -9.68
N LEU A 312 19.91 -6.88 -9.87
CA LEU A 312 19.10 -7.52 -8.84
C LEU A 312 19.63 -8.91 -8.47
N ALA A 313 20.06 -9.70 -9.47
CA ALA A 313 20.67 -11.00 -9.25
C ALA A 313 21.99 -10.89 -8.45
N SER A 314 22.89 -9.98 -8.83
CA SER A 314 24.13 -9.72 -8.09
C SER A 314 23.88 -9.28 -6.65
N LEU A 315 22.90 -8.39 -6.42
CA LEU A 315 22.55 -7.92 -5.09
C LEU A 315 21.98 -9.05 -4.22
N TYR A 316 21.12 -9.91 -4.78
CA TYR A 316 20.48 -11.00 -4.05
C TYR A 316 21.45 -12.13 -3.66
N GLN A 317 22.41 -12.46 -4.53
CA GLN A 317 23.35 -13.57 -4.32
C GLN A 317 24.50 -13.23 -3.36
N TYR A 318 24.75 -11.95 -3.11
CA TYR A 318 25.87 -11.53 -2.28
C TYR A 318 25.57 -11.72 -0.78
N ASP A 319 26.60 -12.10 -0.02
CA ASP A 319 26.45 -12.45 1.40
C ASP A 319 26.33 -11.24 2.35
N TRP A 320 26.58 -10.02 1.86
CA TRP A 320 26.47 -8.77 2.63
C TRP A 320 27.07 -8.87 4.03
N ARG A 321 28.39 -9.12 4.13
CA ARG A 321 29.09 -9.23 5.43
C ARG A 321 29.05 -7.93 6.24
N GLY A 322 28.92 -6.78 5.58
CA GLY A 322 28.66 -5.48 6.22
C GLY A 322 27.17 -5.13 6.30
N ASN A 323 26.30 -6.12 6.06
CA ASN A 323 24.86 -6.08 6.24
C ASN A 323 24.19 -4.89 5.53
N VAL A 324 23.20 -4.24 6.17
CA VAL A 324 22.39 -3.16 5.58
C VAL A 324 23.25 -1.94 5.25
N THR A 325 24.29 -1.68 6.03
CA THR A 325 25.22 -0.56 5.79
C THR A 325 26.03 -0.76 4.50
N GLU A 326 26.50 -1.98 4.25
CA GLU A 326 27.18 -2.32 2.99
C GLU A 326 26.23 -2.23 1.80
N LEU A 327 25.00 -2.78 1.93
CA LEU A 327 23.97 -2.69 0.90
C LEU A 327 23.63 -1.25 0.52
N LYS A 328 23.34 -0.40 1.52
CA LYS A 328 23.06 1.03 1.29
C LYS A 328 24.21 1.70 0.56
N SER A 329 25.44 1.50 1.03
CA SER A 329 26.63 2.10 0.41
C SER A 329 26.83 1.67 -1.04
N ALA A 330 26.61 0.38 -1.34
CA ALA A 330 26.74 -0.17 -2.68
C ALA A 330 25.68 0.40 -3.63
N VAL A 331 24.42 0.41 -3.19
CA VAL A 331 23.28 0.92 -3.98
C VAL A 331 23.39 2.42 -4.21
N THR A 332 23.66 3.21 -3.17
CA THR A 332 23.82 4.67 -3.30
C THR A 332 24.93 5.00 -4.29
N ARG A 333 26.09 4.31 -4.22
CA ARG A 333 27.18 4.52 -5.18
C ARG A 333 26.76 4.19 -6.62
N ALA A 334 26.08 3.07 -6.82
CA ALA A 334 25.60 2.66 -8.13
C ALA A 334 24.54 3.63 -8.68
N ALA A 335 23.67 4.17 -7.82
CA ALA A 335 22.67 5.17 -8.16
C ALA A 335 23.28 6.47 -8.69
N PHE A 336 24.39 6.95 -8.11
CA PHE A 336 25.07 8.15 -8.60
C PHE A 336 25.93 7.88 -9.85
N SER A 337 26.47 6.67 -10.00
CA SER A 337 27.43 6.35 -11.06
C SER A 337 26.80 5.87 -12.36
N ALA A 338 25.57 5.35 -12.33
CA ALA A 338 24.89 4.81 -13.51
C ALA A 338 24.56 5.92 -14.55
N PRO A 339 25.00 5.77 -15.82
CA PRO A 339 24.84 6.80 -16.86
C PRO A 339 23.40 6.92 -17.37
N GLY A 340 22.59 5.86 -17.24
CA GLY A 340 21.20 5.79 -17.73
C GLY A 340 20.14 5.68 -16.63
N ARG A 341 18.92 5.34 -17.05
CA ARG A 341 17.75 5.10 -16.16
C ARG A 341 17.82 3.74 -15.43
N MET A 342 18.73 2.85 -15.82
CA MET A 342 18.89 1.51 -15.26
C MET A 342 20.25 1.35 -14.58
N VAL A 343 20.25 0.84 -13.34
CA VAL A 343 21.43 0.34 -12.64
C VAL A 343 21.63 -1.13 -13.04
N ARG A 344 22.74 -1.42 -13.72
CA ARG A 344 23.16 -2.76 -14.17
C ARG A 344 24.20 -3.34 -13.23
N ALA A 345 24.49 -4.64 -13.35
CA ALA A 345 25.50 -5.29 -12.51
C ALA A 345 26.85 -4.56 -12.58
N GLU A 346 27.24 -4.09 -13.76
CA GLU A 346 28.48 -3.31 -14.00
C GLU A 346 28.60 -1.99 -13.24
N HIS A 347 27.48 -1.45 -12.77
CA HIS A 347 27.48 -0.23 -11.96
C HIS A 347 27.64 -0.51 -10.45
N LEU A 348 27.58 -1.77 -10.03
CA LEU A 348 27.77 -2.17 -8.64
C LEU A 348 29.27 -2.28 -8.30
N PRO A 349 29.69 -1.95 -7.06
CA PRO A 349 31.10 -2.05 -6.67
C PRO A 349 31.60 -3.50 -6.64
N SER A 350 32.86 -3.73 -7.00
CA SER A 350 33.54 -5.03 -6.83
C SER A 350 33.43 -5.51 -5.37
N PRO A 351 33.14 -6.80 -5.10
CA PRO A 351 33.09 -7.93 -6.05
C PRO A 351 31.71 -8.21 -6.67
N LEU A 352 30.70 -7.33 -6.49
CA LEU A 352 29.34 -7.52 -7.05
C LEU A 352 29.32 -7.54 -8.58
N HIS A 353 30.34 -6.93 -9.20
CA HIS A 353 30.64 -7.01 -10.62
C HIS A 353 32.07 -7.53 -10.80
N GLY A 354 32.23 -8.73 -11.39
CA GLY A 354 33.53 -9.27 -11.78
C GLY A 354 34.04 -10.52 -11.05
N GLY A 355 33.18 -11.36 -10.47
CA GLY A 355 33.57 -12.68 -9.95
C GLY A 355 33.10 -13.81 -10.86
N SER A 356 34.03 -14.54 -11.49
CA SER A 356 33.75 -15.83 -12.12
C SER A 356 33.10 -16.77 -11.11
N LEU A 357 32.03 -17.45 -11.50
CA LEU A 357 31.42 -18.56 -10.76
C LEU A 357 32.47 -19.64 -10.45
N GLU A 358 33.08 -19.60 -9.27
CA GLU A 358 33.65 -20.81 -8.68
C GLU A 358 32.53 -21.55 -7.95
N ALA A 359 32.31 -22.78 -8.42
CA ALA A 359 31.38 -23.73 -7.85
C ALA A 359 31.84 -24.17 -6.45
N GLY A 360 30.98 -23.98 -5.46
CA GLY A 360 31.11 -24.55 -4.11
C GLY A 360 29.83 -24.33 -3.31
N GLY A 361 28.94 -25.34 -3.29
CA GLY A 361 27.65 -25.34 -2.57
C GLY A 361 27.78 -25.48 -1.04
N PRO A 362 26.76 -25.92 -0.26
CA PRO A 362 25.57 -26.75 -0.62
C PRO A 362 24.21 -26.18 -0.07
N GLY A 363 22.98 -26.57 -0.43
CA GLY A 363 22.26 -27.56 -1.29
C GLY A 363 20.75 -27.33 -1.02
N ALA A 364 19.73 -27.63 -1.83
CA ALA A 364 19.57 -28.38 -3.06
C ALA A 364 18.38 -27.81 -3.85
N ALA A 365 18.58 -27.59 -5.16
CA ALA A 365 17.60 -27.82 -6.22
C ALA A 365 18.44 -28.15 -7.45
N ASP A 366 18.14 -29.27 -8.11
CA ASP A 366 18.93 -29.83 -9.21
C ASP A 366 19.10 -28.78 -10.34
N PHE A 367 20.31 -28.59 -10.89
CA PHE A 367 20.54 -27.71 -12.06
C PHE A 367 19.59 -28.06 -13.21
N ASN A 368 19.29 -29.35 -13.34
CA ASN A 368 18.36 -29.85 -14.33
C ASN A 368 16.92 -29.42 -14.04
N GLU A 369 16.56 -29.20 -12.77
CA GLU A 369 15.26 -28.72 -12.33
C GLU A 369 15.12 -27.21 -12.52
N ALA A 370 16.16 -26.42 -12.17
CA ALA A 370 16.21 -24.98 -12.45
C ALA A 370 16.15 -24.67 -13.95
N ARG A 371 16.87 -25.44 -14.77
CA ARG A 371 16.81 -25.35 -16.22
C ARG A 371 15.42 -25.72 -16.75
N LYS A 372 14.83 -26.80 -16.23
CA LYS A 372 13.46 -27.21 -16.61
C LYS A 372 12.44 -26.14 -16.28
N GLU A 373 12.58 -25.45 -15.16
CA GLU A 373 11.64 -24.41 -14.74
C GLU A 373 11.79 -23.13 -15.56
N TRP A 374 13.02 -22.75 -15.91
CA TRP A 374 13.27 -21.64 -16.84
C TRP A 374 12.75 -21.95 -18.25
N GLU A 375 13.05 -23.14 -18.79
CA GLU A 375 12.52 -23.59 -20.09
C GLU A 375 10.98 -23.60 -20.06
N ARG A 376 10.37 -24.02 -18.93
CA ARG A 376 8.92 -23.99 -18.75
C ARG A 376 8.35 -22.58 -18.83
N LYS A 377 8.91 -21.63 -18.07
CA LYS A 377 8.45 -20.22 -18.03
C LYS A 377 8.61 -19.53 -19.38
N PHE A 378 9.75 -19.72 -20.05
CA PHE A 378 10.04 -19.15 -21.36
C PHE A 378 9.04 -19.62 -22.43
N LEU A 379 8.75 -20.92 -22.48
CA LEU A 379 7.81 -21.51 -23.42
C LEU A 379 6.37 -21.07 -23.14
N SER A 380 5.95 -21.04 -21.86
CA SER A 380 4.61 -20.58 -21.48
C SER A 380 4.34 -19.12 -21.87
N LEU A 381 5.32 -18.23 -21.68
CA LEU A 381 5.20 -16.81 -22.04
C LEU A 381 4.99 -16.60 -23.54
N HIS A 382 5.79 -17.27 -24.37
CA HIS A 382 5.67 -17.15 -25.82
C HIS A 382 4.41 -17.83 -26.35
N LEU A 383 3.98 -18.94 -25.74
CA LEU A 383 2.69 -19.54 -26.05
C LEU A 383 1.54 -18.57 -25.76
N ILE A 384 1.55 -17.88 -24.61
CA ILE A 384 0.52 -16.88 -24.29
C ILE A 384 0.52 -15.73 -25.32
N HIS A 385 1.70 -15.18 -25.64
CA HIS A 385 1.85 -14.09 -26.61
C HIS A 385 1.35 -14.46 -28.01
N HIS A 386 1.49 -15.72 -28.40
CA HIS A 386 1.02 -16.24 -29.68
C HIS A 386 -0.29 -17.04 -29.56
N GLN A 387 -1.11 -16.75 -28.53
CA GLN A 387 -2.45 -17.30 -28.36
C GLN A 387 -2.51 -18.84 -28.38
N TRP A 388 -1.50 -19.49 -27.81
CA TRP A 388 -1.30 -20.94 -27.80
C TRP A 388 -1.19 -21.59 -29.19
N ASN A 389 -1.00 -20.80 -30.24
CA ASN A 389 -0.72 -21.31 -31.58
C ASN A 389 0.72 -21.84 -31.63
N VAL A 390 0.87 -23.15 -31.47
CA VAL A 390 2.17 -23.83 -31.44
C VAL A 390 2.99 -23.58 -32.71
N ALA A 391 2.34 -23.46 -33.87
CA ALA A 391 3.06 -23.23 -35.13
C ALA A 391 3.64 -21.80 -35.19
N ALA A 392 2.83 -20.79 -34.84
CA ALA A 392 3.27 -19.40 -34.79
C ALA A 392 4.30 -19.17 -33.68
N THR A 393 4.09 -19.79 -32.51
CA THR A 393 5.03 -19.72 -31.38
C THR A 393 6.38 -20.32 -31.75
N ALA A 394 6.39 -21.51 -32.37
CA ALA A 394 7.63 -22.17 -32.78
C ALA A 394 8.40 -21.30 -33.77
N GLN A 395 7.72 -20.74 -34.78
CA GLN A 395 8.33 -19.84 -35.74
C GLN A 395 8.93 -18.59 -35.08
N ALA A 396 8.22 -17.98 -34.13
CA ALA A 396 8.66 -16.77 -33.44
C ALA A 396 9.92 -16.99 -32.57
N ILE A 397 10.07 -18.17 -31.97
CA ILE A 397 11.24 -18.52 -31.13
C ILE A 397 12.32 -19.32 -31.86
N GLY A 398 12.23 -19.43 -33.19
CA GLY A 398 13.24 -20.10 -34.02
C GLY A 398 13.25 -21.63 -33.91
N LEU A 399 12.14 -22.25 -33.50
CA LEU A 399 11.97 -23.69 -33.41
C LEU A 399 11.01 -24.22 -34.48
N THR A 400 11.05 -25.54 -34.72
CA THR A 400 10.01 -26.20 -35.52
C THR A 400 8.82 -26.58 -34.63
N PRO A 401 7.58 -26.62 -35.16
CA PRO A 401 6.39 -26.99 -34.38
C PRO A 401 6.50 -28.37 -33.72
N ALA A 402 7.17 -29.33 -34.38
CA ALA A 402 7.43 -30.66 -33.84
C ALA A 402 8.45 -30.66 -32.68
N THR A 403 9.44 -29.77 -32.69
CA THR A 403 10.41 -29.63 -31.59
C THR A 403 9.79 -28.92 -30.41
N LEU A 404 9.05 -27.83 -30.65
CA LEU A 404 8.29 -27.15 -29.60
C LEU A 404 7.29 -28.12 -28.95
N GLY A 405 6.50 -28.87 -29.74
CA GLY A 405 5.55 -29.84 -29.21
C GLY A 405 6.19 -30.93 -28.33
N ARG A 406 7.41 -31.38 -28.63
CA ARG A 406 8.15 -32.32 -27.77
C ARG A 406 8.63 -31.67 -26.47
N MET A 407 9.04 -30.40 -26.51
CA MET A 407 9.42 -29.65 -25.31
C MET A 407 8.20 -29.43 -24.41
N LEU A 408 7.05 -29.02 -24.97
CA LEU A 408 5.82 -28.84 -24.21
C LEU A 408 5.41 -30.11 -23.44
N LYS A 409 5.41 -31.27 -24.10
CA LYS A 409 5.17 -32.57 -23.44
C LYS A 409 6.19 -32.90 -22.36
N ARG A 410 7.47 -32.57 -22.57
CA ARG A 410 8.55 -32.86 -21.61
C ARG A 410 8.43 -32.02 -20.33
N HIS A 411 7.98 -30.78 -20.44
CA HIS A 411 7.84 -29.86 -19.30
C HIS A 411 6.42 -29.84 -18.71
N GLY A 412 5.52 -30.71 -19.16
CA GLY A 412 4.12 -30.73 -18.72
C GLY A 412 3.37 -29.42 -18.99
N ILE A 413 3.76 -28.70 -20.04
CA ILE A 413 3.11 -27.45 -20.44
C ILE A 413 1.93 -27.81 -21.32
N GLU A 414 0.77 -27.85 -20.70
CA GLU A 414 -0.49 -28.00 -21.39
C GLU A 414 -1.12 -26.60 -21.58
N PRO A 415 -1.97 -26.42 -22.61
CA PRO A 415 -2.90 -25.30 -22.63
C PRO A 415 -3.57 -25.17 -21.26
N PRO A 416 -3.87 -23.94 -20.77
CA PRO A 416 -4.62 -23.79 -19.54
C PRO A 416 -5.81 -24.74 -19.60
N ALA A 417 -6.00 -25.52 -18.54
CA ALA A 417 -7.04 -26.55 -18.46
C ALA A 417 -8.28 -25.97 -19.12
N THR A 418 -8.64 -26.53 -20.29
CA THR A 418 -9.81 -26.07 -21.03
C THR A 418 -10.91 -26.01 -20.00
N PRO A 419 -11.53 -24.84 -19.74
CA PRO A 419 -12.68 -24.80 -18.87
C PRO A 419 -13.61 -25.93 -19.29
N PRO A 420 -14.34 -26.60 -18.36
CA PRO A 420 -15.34 -27.57 -18.75
C PRO A 420 -16.13 -26.94 -19.88
N ARG A 421 -16.09 -27.59 -21.05
CA ARG A 421 -16.59 -27.08 -22.32
C ARG A 421 -17.86 -26.33 -22.01
N SER A 422 -17.83 -25.02 -22.18
CA SER A 422 -19.01 -24.21 -22.00
C SER A 422 -20.13 -24.86 -22.82
N ALA A 423 -21.29 -25.02 -22.19
CA ALA A 423 -22.41 -25.65 -22.85
C ALA A 423 -22.62 -24.95 -24.21
N PRO A 424 -22.87 -25.69 -25.30
CA PRO A 424 -23.05 -25.09 -26.62
C PRO A 424 -24.14 -24.02 -26.56
N GLY A 425 -23.85 -22.83 -27.11
CA GLY A 425 -24.72 -21.64 -27.04
C GLY A 425 -24.14 -20.48 -26.22
N GLY A 426 -24.69 -19.28 -26.42
CA GLY A 426 -24.21 -18.02 -25.82
C GLY A 426 -22.90 -17.53 -26.42
N ARG A 427 -22.76 -16.23 -26.66
CA ARG A 427 -21.54 -15.64 -27.22
C ARG A 427 -20.58 -15.21 -26.13
N GLN A 428 -19.30 -15.51 -26.33
CA GLN A 428 -18.24 -15.01 -25.46
C GLN A 428 -17.88 -13.58 -25.87
N ARG A 429 -17.36 -12.78 -24.95
CA ARG A 429 -16.91 -11.42 -25.24
C ARG A 429 -15.59 -11.09 -24.57
N THR A 430 -14.86 -10.18 -25.21
CA THR A 430 -13.69 -9.49 -24.66
C THR A 430 -13.77 -8.00 -24.99
N ILE A 431 -12.74 -7.22 -24.64
CA ILE A 431 -12.60 -5.80 -24.99
C ILE A 431 -11.88 -5.63 -26.33
N GLY A 432 -12.17 -4.57 -27.08
CA GLY A 432 -11.53 -4.31 -28.37
C GLY A 432 -10.08 -3.84 -28.29
N HIS A 433 -9.72 -3.14 -27.21
CA HIS A 433 -8.35 -2.70 -26.97
C HIS A 433 -8.05 -2.59 -25.48
N SER A 434 -6.76 -2.65 -25.14
CA SER A 434 -6.32 -2.61 -23.74
C SER A 434 -6.59 -1.24 -23.10
N LEU A 435 -6.93 -1.27 -21.81
CA LEU A 435 -7.23 -0.08 -21.01
C LEU A 435 -6.24 0.05 -19.86
N VAL A 436 -6.00 1.28 -19.42
CA VAL A 436 -5.24 1.57 -18.22
C VAL A 436 -6.02 2.55 -17.36
N LEU A 437 -6.24 2.17 -16.11
CA LEU A 437 -6.88 2.99 -15.08
C LEU A 437 -5.94 3.14 -13.89
N TYR A 438 -5.90 4.34 -13.32
CA TYR A 438 -5.17 4.60 -12.09
C TYR A 438 -6.11 5.15 -11.03
N GLY A 439 -5.89 4.76 -9.79
CA GLY A 439 -6.63 5.32 -8.67
C GLY A 439 -6.02 4.90 -7.35
N ARG A 440 -6.87 4.77 -6.34
CA ARG A 440 -6.48 4.39 -4.98
C ARG A 440 -7.36 3.23 -4.54
N GLY A 441 -6.78 2.24 -3.86
CA GLY A 441 -7.55 1.21 -3.18
C GLY A 441 -8.36 1.83 -2.04
N LEU A 442 -9.60 1.37 -1.81
CA LEU A 442 -10.43 1.83 -0.71
C LEU A 442 -9.81 1.46 0.64
N HIS A 443 -9.34 0.22 0.74
CA HIS A 443 -8.90 -0.34 2.00
C HIS A 443 -7.42 -0.08 2.26
N SER A 444 -6.56 -0.37 1.29
CA SER A 444 -5.11 -0.18 1.44
C SER A 444 -4.70 1.30 1.47
N GLY A 445 -5.51 2.19 0.90
CA GLY A 445 -5.14 3.59 0.69
C GLY A 445 -3.95 3.81 -0.25
N LEU A 446 -3.39 2.75 -0.83
CA LEU A 446 -2.26 2.81 -1.75
C LEU A 446 -2.75 3.23 -3.15
N LYS A 447 -1.87 3.94 -3.88
CA LYS A 447 -2.09 4.16 -5.31
C LYS A 447 -2.01 2.81 -6.01
N THR A 448 -3.04 2.47 -6.77
CA THR A 448 -3.14 1.22 -7.52
C THR A 448 -3.45 1.53 -8.98
N GLY A 449 -2.91 0.71 -9.86
CA GLY A 449 -3.11 0.78 -11.31
C GLY A 449 -3.71 -0.52 -11.80
N LEU A 450 -4.52 -0.41 -12.85
CA LEU A 450 -5.27 -1.51 -13.42
C LEU A 450 -5.07 -1.49 -14.93
N ILE A 451 -4.47 -2.56 -15.47
CA ILE A 451 -4.29 -2.75 -16.91
C ILE A 451 -5.24 -3.87 -17.33
N ILE A 452 -6.17 -3.57 -18.23
CA ILE A 452 -7.17 -4.52 -18.73
C ILE A 452 -6.75 -4.90 -20.14
N GLU A 453 -6.54 -6.20 -20.40
CA GLU A 453 -6.11 -6.72 -21.70
C GLU A 453 -7.10 -7.77 -22.21
N PRO A 454 -7.41 -7.80 -23.51
CA PRO A 454 -8.26 -8.83 -24.07
C PRO A 454 -7.58 -10.20 -24.01
N LEU A 455 -8.38 -11.25 -23.76
CA LEU A 455 -7.92 -12.64 -23.82
C LEU A 455 -8.70 -13.44 -24.86
N PRO A 456 -8.13 -14.51 -25.45
CA PRO A 456 -8.83 -15.39 -26.38
C PRO A 456 -10.08 -16.08 -25.79
N PRO A 457 -10.97 -16.64 -26.63
CA PRO A 457 -12.12 -17.42 -26.17
C PRO A 457 -11.72 -18.53 -25.17
N ASN A 458 -12.57 -18.75 -24.16
CA ASN A 458 -12.42 -19.72 -23.07
C ASN A 458 -11.26 -19.45 -22.10
N SER A 459 -10.72 -18.23 -22.07
CA SER A 459 -9.70 -17.85 -21.09
C SER A 459 -10.28 -17.54 -19.71
N GLY A 460 -11.55 -17.13 -19.65
CA GLY A 460 -12.16 -16.60 -18.42
C GLY A 460 -11.61 -15.22 -18.04
N ILE A 461 -12.10 -14.69 -16.92
CA ILE A 461 -11.55 -13.49 -16.29
C ILE A 461 -10.41 -13.90 -15.35
N ARG A 462 -9.25 -13.27 -15.51
CA ARG A 462 -8.04 -13.57 -14.73
C ARG A 462 -7.46 -12.26 -14.18
N PHE A 463 -7.10 -12.26 -12.90
CA PHE A 463 -6.34 -11.18 -12.29
C PHE A 463 -4.86 -11.55 -12.24
N GLY A 464 -3.98 -10.65 -12.64
CA GLY A 464 -2.54 -10.89 -12.74
C GLY A 464 -1.71 -9.85 -12.00
N SER A 465 -0.46 -10.22 -11.68
CA SER A 465 0.51 -9.27 -11.14
C SER A 465 0.96 -8.27 -12.23
N LEU A 466 1.25 -7.03 -11.82
CA LEU A 466 1.95 -6.07 -12.70
C LEU A 466 3.42 -6.45 -12.94
N THR A 467 4.01 -7.28 -12.07
CA THR A 467 5.45 -7.57 -12.06
C THR A 467 5.79 -9.02 -12.40
N THR A 468 4.82 -9.93 -12.38
CA THR A 468 5.01 -11.36 -12.70
C THR A 468 3.93 -11.85 -13.66
N PRO A 469 4.17 -12.94 -14.42
CA PRO A 469 3.16 -13.53 -15.31
C PRO A 469 2.11 -14.35 -14.55
N ASP A 470 2.20 -14.44 -13.22
CA ASP A 470 1.29 -15.22 -12.41
C ASP A 470 -0.10 -14.60 -12.40
N THR A 471 -1.13 -15.46 -12.32
CA THR A 471 -2.52 -15.03 -12.32
C THR A 471 -3.38 -15.86 -11.37
N VAL A 472 -4.44 -15.24 -10.85
CA VAL A 472 -5.56 -15.89 -10.17
C VAL A 472 -6.82 -15.78 -11.04
N ALA A 473 -7.57 -16.88 -11.18
CA ALA A 473 -8.83 -16.86 -11.92
C ALA A 473 -9.95 -16.26 -11.06
N ALA A 474 -10.87 -15.52 -11.67
CA ALA A 474 -12.05 -14.99 -10.99
C ALA A 474 -13.10 -16.10 -10.76
N ARG A 475 -12.80 -17.01 -9.82
CA ARG A 475 -13.64 -18.16 -9.47
C ARG A 475 -13.73 -18.34 -7.97
N ALA A 476 -14.84 -18.93 -7.52
CA ALA A 476 -15.11 -19.15 -6.09
C ALA A 476 -14.06 -20.03 -5.37
N GLU A 477 -13.38 -20.91 -6.11
CA GLU A 477 -12.28 -21.75 -5.62
C GLU A 477 -11.04 -20.95 -5.19
N PHE A 478 -10.85 -19.75 -5.75
CA PHE A 478 -9.73 -18.87 -5.44
C PHE A 478 -10.09 -17.73 -4.49
N VAL A 479 -11.31 -17.71 -3.94
CA VAL A 479 -11.70 -16.71 -2.94
C VAL A 479 -10.95 -16.98 -1.63
N ASP A 480 -10.08 -16.04 -1.27
CA ASP A 480 -9.22 -16.07 -0.08
C ASP A 480 -10.03 -15.74 1.17
N ASN A 481 -10.70 -14.59 1.16
CA ASN A 481 -11.56 -14.13 2.25
C ASN A 481 -12.63 -13.16 1.73
N THR A 482 -13.65 -12.93 2.56
CA THR A 482 -14.79 -12.04 2.28
C THR A 482 -14.94 -10.93 3.33
N ASN A 483 -13.82 -10.49 3.92
CA ASN A 483 -13.83 -9.47 4.97
C ASN A 483 -14.03 -8.10 4.32
N HIS A 484 -15.26 -7.57 4.40
CA HIS A 484 -15.69 -6.27 3.84
C HIS A 484 -15.63 -6.14 2.30
N ALA A 485 -15.02 -7.08 1.59
CA ALA A 485 -14.91 -7.15 0.14
C ALA A 485 -14.63 -8.58 -0.34
N THR A 486 -14.72 -8.86 -1.64
CA THR A 486 -14.37 -10.17 -2.21
C THR A 486 -12.92 -10.16 -2.68
N ASN A 487 -12.09 -11.02 -2.08
CA ASN A 487 -10.65 -11.09 -2.34
C ASN A 487 -10.25 -12.45 -2.92
N LEU A 488 -9.42 -12.45 -3.97
CA LEU A 488 -8.89 -13.65 -4.61
C LEU A 488 -7.41 -13.85 -4.29
N ARG A 489 -6.99 -15.11 -4.20
CA ARG A 489 -5.58 -15.49 -4.05
C ARG A 489 -5.26 -16.77 -4.82
N ASN A 490 -4.12 -16.78 -5.50
CA ASN A 490 -3.48 -17.99 -6.00
C ASN A 490 -1.96 -17.85 -5.90
N GLY A 491 -1.36 -18.56 -4.95
CA GLY A 491 0.05 -18.40 -4.61
C GLY A 491 0.36 -16.94 -4.21
N PRO A 492 1.33 -16.26 -4.86
CA PRO A 492 1.71 -14.89 -4.54
C PRO A 492 0.75 -13.83 -5.12
N VAL A 493 -0.15 -14.20 -6.03
CA VAL A 493 -1.06 -13.24 -6.68
C VAL A 493 -2.27 -13.00 -5.80
N VAL A 494 -2.56 -11.73 -5.55
CA VAL A 494 -3.72 -11.28 -4.78
C VAL A 494 -4.50 -10.26 -5.59
N ALA A 495 -5.83 -10.39 -5.58
CA ALA A 495 -6.75 -9.40 -6.14
C ALA A 495 -7.81 -9.05 -5.08
N ARG A 496 -7.78 -7.82 -4.58
CA ARG A 496 -8.71 -7.34 -3.55
C ARG A 496 -9.79 -6.44 -4.14
N THR A 497 -10.98 -6.50 -3.53
CA THR A 497 -12.09 -5.56 -3.80
C THR A 497 -12.58 -5.62 -5.24
N ILE A 498 -12.74 -6.83 -5.78
CA ILE A 498 -13.01 -7.05 -7.21
C ILE A 498 -14.47 -6.82 -7.60
N GLU A 499 -15.38 -6.77 -6.64
CA GLU A 499 -16.83 -6.87 -6.82
C GLU A 499 -17.40 -5.82 -7.80
N HIS A 500 -16.99 -4.55 -7.70
CA HIS A 500 -17.52 -3.50 -8.59
C HIS A 500 -17.09 -3.72 -10.05
N LEU A 501 -15.82 -4.06 -10.27
CA LEU A 501 -15.32 -4.38 -11.61
C LEU A 501 -16.01 -5.64 -12.15
N MET A 502 -16.11 -6.69 -11.34
CA MET A 502 -16.80 -7.92 -11.71
C MET A 502 -18.28 -7.69 -12.03
N SER A 503 -18.94 -6.78 -11.32
CA SER A 503 -20.33 -6.38 -11.56
C SER A 503 -20.50 -5.69 -12.91
N ALA A 504 -19.60 -4.76 -13.25
CA ALA A 504 -19.56 -4.12 -14.57
C ALA A 504 -19.27 -5.14 -15.69
N LEU A 505 -18.31 -6.04 -15.50
CA LEU A 505 -18.00 -7.11 -16.46
C LEU A 505 -19.18 -8.05 -16.67
N HIS A 506 -19.88 -8.43 -15.60
CA HIS A 506 -21.10 -9.24 -15.66
C HIS A 506 -22.18 -8.53 -16.48
N ALA A 507 -22.45 -7.26 -16.18
CA ALA A 507 -23.47 -6.48 -16.88
C ALA A 507 -23.19 -6.33 -18.39
N HIS A 508 -21.91 -6.29 -18.78
CA HIS A 508 -21.47 -6.20 -20.17
C HIS A 508 -21.31 -7.57 -20.86
N GLY A 509 -21.41 -8.66 -20.09
CA GLY A 509 -21.25 -10.03 -20.58
C GLY A 509 -19.80 -10.36 -20.99
N VAL A 510 -18.80 -9.72 -20.38
CA VAL A 510 -17.39 -9.92 -20.71
C VAL A 510 -16.86 -11.19 -20.08
N THR A 511 -16.44 -12.16 -20.90
CA THR A 511 -16.08 -13.50 -20.43
C THR A 511 -14.59 -13.78 -20.43
N ASN A 512 -13.81 -13.10 -21.27
CA ASN A 512 -12.39 -13.39 -21.45
C ASN A 512 -11.55 -12.13 -21.31
N LEU A 513 -10.79 -12.03 -20.22
CA LEU A 513 -10.10 -10.79 -19.91
C LEU A 513 -8.96 -11.00 -18.89
N LEU A 514 -7.84 -10.30 -19.08
CA LEU A 514 -6.74 -10.23 -18.12
C LEU A 514 -6.74 -8.86 -17.45
N VAL A 515 -6.85 -8.84 -16.13
CA VAL A 515 -6.77 -7.64 -15.30
C VAL A 515 -5.45 -7.66 -14.53
N LYS A 516 -4.43 -6.92 -14.97
CA LYS A 516 -3.20 -6.76 -14.19
C LYS A 516 -3.39 -5.65 -13.17
N ILE A 517 -3.09 -5.95 -11.91
CA ILE A 517 -3.31 -5.04 -10.77
C ILE A 517 -2.12 -5.09 -9.81
N GLY A 518 -1.99 -4.05 -8.98
CA GLY A 518 -1.05 -4.06 -7.86
C GLY A 518 -1.46 -5.11 -6.82
N GLU A 519 -2.47 -4.80 -6.02
CA GLU A 519 -3.10 -5.75 -5.10
C GLU A 519 -4.61 -5.53 -4.95
N GLU A 520 -5.09 -4.29 -5.16
CA GLU A 520 -6.48 -3.88 -4.94
C GLU A 520 -7.01 -3.15 -6.17
N VAL A 521 -8.27 -3.39 -6.54
CA VAL A 521 -8.96 -2.64 -7.59
C VAL A 521 -9.23 -1.20 -7.11
N PRO A 522 -8.99 -0.15 -7.94
CA PRO A 522 -9.25 1.22 -7.53
C PRO A 522 -10.73 1.46 -7.16
N VAL A 523 -10.98 2.19 -6.07
CA VAL A 523 -12.36 2.48 -5.61
C VAL A 523 -13.09 3.53 -6.46
N MET A 524 -12.35 4.37 -7.17
CA MET A 524 -12.87 5.49 -7.96
C MET A 524 -13.72 6.44 -7.12
N ASP A 525 -15.00 6.64 -7.47
CA ASP A 525 -15.97 7.43 -6.70
C ASP A 525 -16.82 6.57 -5.74
N GLY A 526 -16.45 5.30 -5.56
CA GLY A 526 -17.19 4.33 -4.77
C GLY A 526 -18.27 3.58 -5.53
N SER A 527 -18.50 3.87 -6.82
CA SER A 527 -19.49 3.21 -7.66
C SER A 527 -18.85 2.39 -8.79
N ALA A 528 -19.65 1.77 -9.66
CA ALA A 528 -19.16 1.04 -10.83
C ALA A 528 -19.20 1.86 -12.13
N VAL A 529 -19.62 3.13 -12.08
CA VAL A 529 -19.82 3.98 -13.28
C VAL A 529 -18.56 4.09 -14.12
N GLU A 530 -17.40 4.32 -13.50
CA GLU A 530 -16.15 4.45 -14.24
C GLU A 530 -15.78 3.15 -14.97
N PHE A 531 -16.05 1.99 -14.37
CA PHE A 531 -15.79 0.71 -15.02
C PHE A 531 -16.72 0.48 -16.21
N CYS A 532 -18.00 0.85 -16.12
CA CYS A 532 -18.93 0.82 -17.25
C CYS A 532 -18.43 1.71 -18.39
N ARG A 533 -18.08 2.97 -18.08
CA ARG A 533 -17.55 3.92 -19.04
C ARG A 533 -16.30 3.40 -19.74
N LEU A 534 -15.36 2.82 -19.00
CA LEU A 534 -14.14 2.25 -19.57
C LEU A 534 -14.43 1.09 -20.53
N LEU A 535 -15.37 0.20 -20.18
CA LEU A 535 -15.76 -0.90 -21.06
C LEU A 535 -16.45 -0.40 -22.35
N GLU A 536 -17.26 0.65 -22.23
CA GLU A 536 -17.87 1.32 -23.39
C GLU A 536 -16.81 1.97 -24.29
N GLU A 537 -15.83 2.66 -23.70
CA GLU A 537 -14.71 3.30 -24.43
C GLU A 537 -13.80 2.26 -25.11
N ALA A 538 -13.50 1.13 -24.45
CA ALA A 538 -12.75 0.02 -25.04
C ALA A 538 -13.45 -0.63 -26.23
N GLY A 539 -14.79 -0.58 -26.25
CA GLY A 539 -15.63 -1.40 -27.11
C GLY A 539 -15.55 -2.89 -26.74
N LEU A 540 -16.58 -3.64 -27.13
CA LEU A 540 -16.67 -5.09 -26.91
C LEU A 540 -16.51 -5.86 -28.21
N GLU A 541 -15.75 -6.94 -28.16
CA GLU A 541 -15.56 -7.88 -29.27
C GLU A 541 -16.18 -9.23 -28.95
N GLU A 542 -16.97 -9.75 -29.88
CA GLU A 542 -17.62 -11.06 -29.79
C GLU A 542 -16.64 -12.18 -30.19
N GLN A 543 -16.59 -13.25 -29.39
CA GLN A 543 -15.58 -14.31 -29.42
C GLN A 543 -16.21 -15.71 -29.56
N GLY A 544 -16.97 -15.93 -30.65
CA GLY A 544 -17.57 -17.23 -30.93
C GLY A 544 -18.55 -17.72 -29.85
N GLU A 545 -18.92 -19.00 -29.90
CA GLU A 545 -19.84 -19.62 -28.94
C GLU A 545 -19.10 -20.15 -27.69
N GLY A 546 -19.84 -20.36 -26.59
CA GLY A 546 -19.31 -20.98 -25.39
C GLY A 546 -19.38 -20.10 -24.14
N ALA A 547 -20.47 -19.35 -23.99
CA ALA A 547 -20.80 -18.68 -22.74
C ALA A 547 -22.30 -18.75 -22.46
N ALA A 548 -22.91 -19.92 -22.69
CA ALA A 548 -24.31 -20.15 -22.38
C ALA A 548 -24.56 -19.78 -20.90
N PRO A 549 -25.61 -19.00 -20.61
CA PRO A 549 -25.97 -18.70 -19.23
C PRO A 549 -26.26 -19.97 -18.44
N LEU A 550 -25.80 -20.02 -17.19
CA LEU A 550 -26.14 -21.09 -16.24
C LEU A 550 -27.63 -21.01 -15.91
N THR A 551 -28.35 -22.10 -16.13
CA THR A 551 -29.77 -22.23 -15.75
C THR A 551 -29.89 -23.14 -14.53
N LEU A 552 -30.85 -22.84 -13.65
CA LEU A 552 -31.12 -23.65 -12.48
C LEU A 552 -32.23 -24.67 -12.75
N ASP A 553 -32.09 -25.87 -12.20
CA ASP A 553 -33.08 -26.94 -12.23
C ASP A 553 -34.09 -26.86 -11.07
N ARG A 554 -33.67 -26.27 -9.96
CA ARG A 554 -34.44 -26.07 -8.73
C ARG A 554 -33.96 -24.84 -7.98
N ALA A 555 -34.60 -24.55 -6.84
CA ALA A 555 -34.14 -23.50 -5.94
C ALA A 555 -32.90 -23.95 -5.14
N TYR A 556 -31.96 -23.04 -4.96
CA TYR A 556 -30.76 -23.18 -4.13
C TYR A 556 -30.77 -22.09 -3.07
N GLU A 557 -30.49 -22.47 -1.82
CA GLU A 557 -30.69 -21.60 -0.66
C GLU A 557 -29.45 -21.59 0.24
N VAL A 558 -29.14 -20.41 0.79
CA VAL A 558 -28.09 -20.18 1.79
C VAL A 558 -28.70 -19.38 2.93
N GLY A 559 -28.60 -19.91 4.15
CA GLY A 559 -29.23 -19.33 5.34
C GLY A 559 -30.71 -19.68 5.46
N GLU A 560 -31.41 -19.02 6.38
CA GLU A 560 -32.82 -19.27 6.68
C GLU A 560 -33.66 -18.00 6.47
N PRO A 561 -34.85 -18.09 5.85
CA PRO A 561 -35.72 -16.93 5.63
C PRO A 561 -36.00 -16.16 6.93
N GLY A 562 -35.85 -14.83 6.90
CA GLY A 562 -36.05 -13.96 8.07
C GLY A 562 -34.94 -14.01 9.12
N SER A 563 -33.87 -14.79 8.91
CA SER A 563 -32.70 -14.81 9.81
C SER A 563 -32.01 -13.44 9.87
N PRO A 564 -31.53 -13.01 11.06
CA PRO A 564 -30.71 -11.80 11.17
C PRO A 564 -29.33 -11.98 10.52
N GLU A 565 -28.84 -13.22 10.37
CA GLU A 565 -27.55 -13.51 9.73
C GLU A 565 -27.59 -13.29 8.22
N GLY A 566 -28.77 -13.38 7.61
CA GLY A 566 -28.98 -13.21 6.18
C GLY A 566 -29.55 -14.45 5.50
N TYR A 567 -30.19 -14.24 4.34
CA TYR A 567 -30.82 -15.28 3.54
C TYR A 567 -30.68 -15.00 2.06
N LEU A 568 -30.30 -16.02 1.29
CA LEU A 568 -30.15 -15.92 -0.15
C LEU A 568 -30.77 -17.14 -0.83
N ARG A 569 -31.61 -16.91 -1.83
CA ARG A 569 -32.26 -17.95 -2.63
C ARG A 569 -32.13 -17.65 -4.10
N ALA A 570 -31.63 -18.60 -4.89
CA ALA A 570 -31.66 -18.54 -6.35
C ALA A 570 -32.61 -19.60 -6.89
N GLU A 571 -33.60 -19.20 -7.68
CA GLU A 571 -34.61 -20.08 -8.27
C GLU A 571 -34.64 -19.98 -9.80
N PRO A 572 -35.08 -21.03 -10.53
CA PRO A 572 -35.11 -21.04 -11.99
C PRO A 572 -35.93 -19.87 -12.55
N ALA A 573 -35.39 -19.17 -13.54
CA ALA A 573 -36.07 -18.11 -14.28
C ALA A 573 -35.44 -17.93 -15.66
N ASP A 574 -36.15 -17.29 -16.59
CA ASP A 574 -35.68 -17.07 -17.98
C ASP A 574 -34.59 -15.97 -18.08
N GLU A 575 -34.52 -15.10 -17.09
CA GLU A 575 -33.62 -13.94 -17.02
C GLU A 575 -33.07 -13.77 -15.60
N LEU A 576 -31.98 -12.99 -15.48
CA LEU A 576 -31.45 -12.61 -14.18
C LEU A 576 -32.32 -11.50 -13.57
N SER A 577 -32.91 -11.77 -12.41
CA SER A 577 -33.58 -10.75 -11.61
C SER A 577 -33.18 -10.88 -10.14
N ILE A 578 -33.03 -9.74 -9.47
CA ILE A 578 -32.60 -9.67 -8.06
C ILE A 578 -33.66 -8.91 -7.27
N SER A 579 -34.23 -9.55 -6.26
CA SER A 579 -35.07 -8.91 -5.25
C SER A 579 -34.28 -8.85 -3.94
N TYR A 580 -33.91 -7.66 -3.51
CA TYR A 580 -33.09 -7.46 -2.33
C TYR A 580 -33.88 -6.74 -1.24
N LEU A 581 -33.85 -7.28 -0.02
CA LEU A 581 -34.34 -6.66 1.20
C LEU A 581 -33.15 -6.31 2.12
N LEU A 582 -32.82 -5.04 2.19
CA LEU A 582 -31.87 -4.51 3.15
C LEU A 582 -32.60 -4.12 4.42
N ASP A 583 -32.00 -4.43 5.57
CA ASP A 583 -32.52 -3.99 6.86
C ASP A 583 -31.32 -3.75 7.78
N LEU A 584 -30.96 -2.47 7.89
CA LEU A 584 -29.86 -1.97 8.68
C LEU A 584 -30.37 -1.03 9.77
N PRO A 585 -29.57 -0.75 10.82
CA PRO A 585 -29.92 0.28 11.79
C PRO A 585 -30.26 1.62 11.13
N LYS A 586 -31.08 2.42 11.80
CA LYS A 586 -31.29 3.82 11.41
C LYS A 586 -29.92 4.53 11.38
N PRO A 587 -29.71 5.46 10.42
CA PRO A 587 -30.72 6.09 9.56
C PRO A 587 -31.04 5.35 8.24
N ILE A 588 -30.28 4.32 7.86
CA ILE A 588 -30.52 3.58 6.60
C ILE A 588 -31.88 2.86 6.65
N GLY A 589 -32.13 2.14 7.74
CA GLY A 589 -33.38 1.42 7.94
C GLY A 589 -33.61 0.30 6.91
N ARG A 590 -34.89 -0.03 6.74
CA ARG A 590 -35.34 -1.08 5.82
C ARG A 590 -35.53 -0.52 4.41
N GLN A 591 -34.85 -1.09 3.44
CA GLN A 591 -34.96 -0.75 2.03
C GLN A 591 -35.21 -2.01 1.19
N ALA A 592 -35.99 -1.87 0.12
CA ALA A 592 -36.25 -2.97 -0.80
C ALA A 592 -36.06 -2.50 -2.23
N CYS A 593 -35.35 -3.29 -3.04
CA CYS A 593 -35.15 -3.01 -4.45
C CYS A 593 -35.34 -4.28 -5.27
N ARG A 594 -35.96 -4.13 -6.44
CA ARG A 594 -36.10 -5.18 -7.45
C ARG A 594 -35.43 -4.72 -8.72
N TYR A 595 -34.44 -5.47 -9.15
CA TYR A 595 -33.68 -5.20 -10.36
C TYR A 595 -33.85 -6.36 -11.35
N ARG A 596 -34.08 -6.03 -12.62
CA ARG A 596 -34.13 -6.99 -13.72
C ARG A 596 -33.00 -6.64 -14.67
N HIS A 597 -32.08 -7.57 -14.88
CA HIS A 597 -30.96 -7.31 -15.77
C HIS A 597 -31.35 -7.58 -17.22
N THR A 598 -31.63 -6.50 -17.96
CA THR A 598 -32.00 -6.54 -19.39
C THR A 598 -30.85 -6.16 -20.33
N GLY A 599 -29.72 -5.71 -19.77
CA GLY A 599 -28.53 -5.32 -20.52
C GLY A 599 -27.63 -4.35 -19.74
N PRO A 600 -26.51 -3.92 -20.36
CA PRO A 600 -25.59 -2.96 -19.78
C PRO A 600 -26.24 -1.61 -19.47
N GLU A 601 -27.14 -1.13 -20.34
CA GLU A 601 -27.77 0.20 -20.19
C GLU A 601 -28.65 0.27 -18.94
N ALA A 602 -29.41 -0.81 -18.66
CA ALA A 602 -30.22 -0.91 -17.44
C ALA A 602 -29.32 -0.94 -16.18
N PHE A 603 -28.20 -1.66 -16.24
CA PHE A 603 -27.24 -1.68 -15.14
C PHE A 603 -26.62 -0.30 -14.90
N THR A 604 -26.14 0.36 -15.96
CA THR A 604 -25.51 1.69 -15.89
C THR A 604 -26.47 2.75 -15.35
N ALA A 605 -27.77 2.65 -15.67
CA ALA A 605 -28.78 3.58 -15.19
C ALA A 605 -29.22 3.32 -13.74
N GLU A 606 -29.42 2.05 -13.36
CA GLU A 606 -30.13 1.71 -12.13
C GLU A 606 -29.23 1.25 -10.97
N ILE A 607 -28.09 0.63 -11.26
CA ILE A 607 -27.27 -0.06 -10.26
C ILE A 607 -25.85 0.51 -10.20
N ALA A 608 -25.18 0.67 -11.34
CA ALA A 608 -23.80 1.14 -11.41
C ALA A 608 -23.51 2.43 -10.61
N PRO A 609 -24.42 3.44 -10.53
CA PRO A 609 -24.16 4.66 -9.79
C PRO A 609 -24.22 4.51 -8.27
N ALA A 610 -24.71 3.40 -7.73
CA ALA A 610 -24.81 3.19 -6.30
C ALA A 610 -23.43 3.02 -5.65
N ARG A 611 -23.12 3.87 -4.67
CA ARG A 611 -21.81 3.90 -4.04
C ARG A 611 -21.70 2.96 -2.84
N THR A 612 -20.49 2.47 -2.62
CA THR A 612 -20.09 1.81 -1.37
C THR A 612 -20.28 2.74 -0.18
N PHE A 613 -20.51 2.16 0.99
CA PHE A 613 -20.85 2.91 2.20
C PHE A 613 -20.27 2.25 3.46
N SER A 614 -20.07 3.08 4.48
CA SER A 614 -19.61 2.66 5.80
C SER A 614 -20.23 3.52 6.89
N PHE A 615 -20.26 3.01 8.12
CA PHE A 615 -20.70 3.79 9.28
C PHE A 615 -19.52 4.48 9.98
N ILE A 616 -19.74 5.66 10.56
CA ILE A 616 -18.70 6.41 11.30
C ILE A 616 -18.08 5.56 12.42
N TRP A 617 -18.90 4.84 13.18
CA TRP A 617 -18.41 4.03 14.30
C TRP A 617 -17.66 2.76 13.86
N GLU A 618 -17.73 2.39 12.58
CA GLU A 618 -16.96 1.27 12.03
C GLU A 618 -15.60 1.72 11.50
N LEU A 619 -15.41 3.01 11.21
CA LEU A 619 -14.15 3.55 10.67
C LEU A 619 -12.98 3.30 11.61
N GLU A 620 -13.13 3.50 12.92
CA GLU A 620 -12.06 3.26 13.89
C GLU A 620 -11.64 1.78 13.92
N ASN A 621 -12.61 0.87 13.75
CA ASN A 621 -12.33 -0.55 13.71
C ASN A 621 -11.65 -0.96 12.40
N LEU A 622 -12.09 -0.40 11.26
CA LEU A 622 -11.45 -0.59 9.98
C LEU A 622 -10.01 -0.07 10.00
N GLU A 623 -9.78 1.13 10.54
CA GLU A 623 -8.44 1.72 10.67
C GLU A 623 -7.53 0.86 11.57
N ARG A 624 -8.04 0.36 12.70
CA ARG A 624 -7.32 -0.61 13.55
C ARG A 624 -6.93 -1.89 12.82
N MET A 625 -7.71 -2.30 11.82
CA MET A 625 -7.43 -3.46 10.97
C MET A 625 -6.52 -3.12 9.77
N GLY A 626 -6.06 -1.88 9.64
CA GLY A 626 -5.29 -1.40 8.48
C GLY A 626 -6.14 -1.30 7.20
N LEU A 627 -7.45 -1.11 7.35
CA LEU A 627 -8.42 -1.02 6.27
C LEU A 627 -9.07 0.39 6.26
N GLY A 628 -9.64 0.76 5.12
CA GLY A 628 -10.36 2.02 4.93
C GLY A 628 -9.46 3.25 4.74
N GLU A 629 -8.13 3.09 4.64
CA GLU A 629 -7.18 4.21 4.50
C GLU A 629 -7.36 5.03 3.22
N GLY A 630 -8.03 4.44 2.21
CA GLY A 630 -8.37 5.06 0.95
C GLY A 630 -9.69 5.82 0.93
N GLY A 631 -10.47 5.75 2.01
CA GLY A 631 -11.71 6.52 2.16
C GLY A 631 -11.44 8.02 2.08
N ARG A 632 -12.13 8.71 1.17
CA ARG A 632 -12.10 10.16 0.96
C ARG A 632 -13.53 10.68 0.91
N TRP A 633 -13.69 11.97 1.16
CA TRP A 633 -15.02 12.60 1.24
C TRP A 633 -15.93 12.31 0.04
N GLY A 634 -15.37 12.11 -1.16
CA GLY A 634 -16.11 11.91 -2.40
C GLY A 634 -16.17 10.48 -2.96
N ASN A 635 -15.56 9.47 -2.31
CA ASN A 635 -15.46 8.12 -2.90
C ASN A 635 -16.18 7.00 -2.13
N PHE A 636 -17.00 7.34 -1.14
CA PHE A 636 -17.93 6.43 -0.46
C PHE A 636 -18.99 7.25 0.29
N ILE A 637 -20.07 6.61 0.73
CA ILE A 637 -21.09 7.22 1.57
C ILE A 637 -20.77 6.94 3.04
N LEU A 638 -20.68 7.99 3.83
CA LEU A 638 -20.47 7.89 5.27
C LEU A 638 -21.79 8.15 6.01
N VAL A 639 -22.12 7.27 6.94
CA VAL A 639 -23.39 7.30 7.67
C VAL A 639 -23.12 7.39 9.17
N ASP A 640 -23.75 8.35 9.84
CA ASP A 640 -23.74 8.46 11.31
C ASP A 640 -25.04 7.92 11.92
N LYS A 641 -25.32 8.21 13.20
CA LYS A 641 -26.49 7.67 13.90
C LYS A 641 -27.82 8.31 13.45
N GLU A 642 -27.75 9.43 12.72
CA GLU A 642 -28.89 10.29 12.40
C GLU A 642 -29.09 10.48 10.90
N ARG A 643 -28.01 10.53 10.11
CA ARG A 643 -28.06 10.84 8.67
C ARG A 643 -26.82 10.39 7.89
N VAL A 644 -26.88 10.57 6.58
CA VAL A 644 -25.70 10.60 5.71
C VAL A 644 -24.94 11.91 5.96
N VAL A 645 -23.62 11.84 6.11
CA VAL A 645 -22.82 12.99 6.58
C VAL A 645 -22.06 13.74 5.50
N ASN A 646 -21.67 13.07 4.41
CA ASN A 646 -20.71 13.61 3.46
C ASN A 646 -21.27 13.88 2.05
N THR A 647 -22.46 13.38 1.73
CA THR A 647 -23.03 13.49 0.37
C THR A 647 -24.54 13.38 0.39
N GLU A 648 -25.19 13.88 -0.66
CA GLU A 648 -26.55 13.49 -1.01
C GLU A 648 -26.55 12.10 -1.67
N LEU A 649 -27.65 11.37 -1.50
CA LEU A 649 -27.84 10.08 -2.16
C LEU A 649 -28.26 10.30 -3.61
N ARG A 650 -27.68 9.51 -4.53
CA ARG A 650 -28.05 9.47 -5.94
C ARG A 650 -29.41 8.82 -6.15
N PHE A 651 -29.79 7.92 -5.24
CA PHE A 651 -31.10 7.28 -5.18
C PHE A 651 -31.62 7.26 -3.75
N PRO A 652 -32.94 7.39 -3.51
CA PRO A 652 -33.50 7.20 -2.17
C PRO A 652 -33.17 5.83 -1.55
N ASP A 653 -32.99 4.81 -2.39
CA ASP A 653 -32.66 3.43 -2.07
C ASP A 653 -31.21 3.04 -2.47
N GLU A 654 -30.27 4.00 -2.46
CA GLU A 654 -28.88 3.78 -2.92
C GLU A 654 -28.16 2.64 -2.19
N PHE A 655 -28.39 2.46 -0.88
CA PHE A 655 -27.72 1.42 -0.09
C PHE A 655 -28.10 0.00 -0.51
N VAL A 656 -29.39 -0.25 -0.77
CA VAL A 656 -29.83 -1.57 -1.26
C VAL A 656 -29.40 -1.80 -2.71
N ARG A 657 -29.32 -0.75 -3.55
CA ARG A 657 -28.78 -0.84 -4.91
C ARG A 657 -27.29 -1.20 -4.90
N HIS A 658 -26.50 -0.64 -3.98
CA HIS A 658 -25.10 -1.04 -3.80
C HIS A 658 -24.97 -2.52 -3.40
N LYS A 659 -25.86 -3.03 -2.55
CA LYS A 659 -25.86 -4.47 -2.22
C LYS A 659 -26.26 -5.37 -3.40
N ILE A 660 -27.09 -4.89 -4.32
CA ILE A 660 -27.35 -5.55 -5.61
C ILE A 660 -26.11 -5.52 -6.50
N LEU A 661 -25.38 -4.38 -6.54
CA LEU A 661 -24.12 -4.24 -7.27
C LEU A 661 -23.09 -5.26 -6.80
N ASP A 662 -22.87 -5.36 -5.48
CA ASP A 662 -21.98 -6.36 -4.86
C ASP A 662 -22.37 -7.79 -5.25
N LEU A 663 -23.66 -8.12 -5.07
CA LEU A 663 -24.19 -9.45 -5.38
C LEU A 663 -24.01 -9.81 -6.86
N MET A 664 -24.22 -8.85 -7.77
CA MET A 664 -23.98 -9.07 -9.20
C MET A 664 -22.52 -9.39 -9.50
N GLY A 665 -21.58 -8.72 -8.83
CA GLY A 665 -20.14 -8.98 -8.98
C GLY A 665 -19.74 -10.35 -8.44
N ASP A 666 -20.21 -10.69 -7.25
CA ASP A 666 -19.93 -11.98 -6.61
C ASP A 666 -20.51 -13.16 -7.41
N LEU A 667 -21.75 -13.04 -7.91
CA LEU A 667 -22.37 -14.07 -8.75
C LEU A 667 -21.54 -14.37 -10.01
N TYR A 668 -20.78 -13.39 -10.51
CA TYR A 668 -19.98 -13.58 -11.72
C TYR A 668 -18.71 -14.41 -11.51
N LEU A 669 -18.39 -14.77 -10.26
CA LEU A 669 -17.41 -15.82 -9.94
C LEU A 669 -17.83 -17.21 -10.43
N LEU A 670 -19.07 -17.41 -10.90
CA LEU A 670 -19.50 -18.58 -11.68
C LEU A 670 -18.78 -18.68 -13.05
N GLY A 671 -18.17 -17.58 -13.51
CA GLY A 671 -17.45 -17.51 -14.79
C GLY A 671 -18.36 -17.52 -16.03
N ARG A 672 -19.67 -17.44 -15.84
CA ARG A 672 -20.68 -17.30 -16.90
C ARG A 672 -21.95 -16.61 -16.34
N PRO A 673 -22.77 -15.95 -17.18
CA PRO A 673 -24.01 -15.32 -16.71
C PRO A 673 -24.97 -16.32 -16.06
N LEU A 674 -25.76 -15.89 -15.09
CA LEU A 674 -26.78 -16.72 -14.43
C LEU A 674 -28.17 -16.35 -14.94
N ARG A 675 -29.01 -17.34 -15.26
CA ARG A 675 -30.45 -17.19 -15.49
C ARG A 675 -31.22 -17.72 -14.29
N ALA A 676 -31.53 -16.81 -13.38
CA ALA A 676 -32.23 -17.11 -12.14
C ALA A 676 -32.89 -15.87 -11.58
N LYS A 677 -33.95 -16.09 -10.80
CA LYS A 677 -34.45 -15.09 -9.86
C LYS A 677 -33.71 -15.29 -8.54
N VAL A 678 -33.04 -14.24 -8.07
CA VAL A 678 -32.31 -14.22 -6.82
C VAL A 678 -33.08 -13.37 -5.81
N THR A 679 -33.38 -13.95 -4.64
CA THR A 679 -34.00 -13.26 -3.52
C THR A 679 -32.99 -13.18 -2.38
N ALA A 680 -32.65 -11.97 -1.95
CA ALA A 680 -31.63 -11.69 -0.95
C ALA A 680 -32.22 -10.89 0.21
N GLU A 681 -31.90 -11.24 1.45
CA GLU A 681 -32.29 -10.53 2.67
C GLU A 681 -31.08 -10.39 3.60
N ARG A 682 -30.68 -9.16 3.94
CA ARG A 682 -29.54 -8.85 4.83
C ARG A 682 -28.22 -9.59 4.48
N THR A 683 -28.00 -9.92 3.21
CA THR A 683 -26.81 -10.66 2.77
C THR A 683 -25.56 -9.78 2.67
N GLY A 684 -24.41 -10.43 2.53
CA GLY A 684 -23.13 -9.79 2.20
C GLY A 684 -22.24 -10.79 1.46
N HIS A 685 -21.00 -10.43 1.15
CA HIS A 685 -20.09 -11.24 0.31
C HIS A 685 -19.97 -12.71 0.76
N ARG A 686 -19.96 -12.97 2.08
CA ARG A 686 -19.95 -14.34 2.63
C ARG A 686 -21.12 -15.19 2.13
N HIS A 687 -22.33 -14.63 2.13
CA HIS A 687 -23.55 -15.32 1.65
C HIS A 687 -23.53 -15.49 0.14
N ASN A 688 -23.11 -14.45 -0.57
CA ASN A 688 -23.04 -14.44 -2.03
C ASN A 688 -22.07 -15.53 -2.52
N VAL A 689 -20.84 -15.56 -1.98
CA VAL A 689 -19.82 -16.57 -2.32
C VAL A 689 -20.27 -17.98 -1.91
N ALA A 690 -20.97 -18.14 -0.77
CA ALA A 690 -21.52 -19.43 -0.37
C ALA A 690 -22.54 -19.97 -1.39
N LEU A 691 -23.40 -19.11 -1.94
CA LEU A 691 -24.31 -19.51 -3.01
C LEU A 691 -23.55 -19.87 -4.28
N VAL A 692 -22.54 -19.08 -4.67
CA VAL A 692 -21.71 -19.38 -5.84
C VAL A 692 -21.02 -20.73 -5.70
N ARG A 693 -20.46 -21.04 -4.52
CA ARG A 693 -19.84 -22.35 -4.23
C ARG A 693 -20.86 -23.48 -4.34
N LEU A 694 -22.03 -23.33 -3.73
CA LEU A 694 -23.11 -24.32 -3.81
C LEU A 694 -23.55 -24.59 -5.26
N LEU A 695 -23.73 -23.54 -6.06
CA LEU A 695 -24.09 -23.65 -7.48
C LEU A 695 -22.96 -24.29 -8.29
N THR A 696 -21.71 -23.92 -8.01
CA THR A 696 -20.53 -24.50 -8.68
C THR A 696 -20.46 -26.00 -8.38
N GLU A 697 -20.48 -26.40 -7.11
CA GLU A 697 -20.38 -27.81 -6.71
C GLU A 697 -21.52 -28.69 -7.25
N THR A 698 -22.71 -28.10 -7.47
CA THR A 698 -23.88 -28.87 -7.91
C THR A 698 -24.04 -28.93 -9.43
N LEU A 699 -23.59 -27.88 -10.15
CA LEU A 699 -23.93 -27.68 -11.56
C LEU A 699 -22.73 -27.59 -12.52
N LEU A 700 -21.50 -27.41 -12.01
CA LEU A 700 -20.28 -27.18 -12.80
C LEU A 700 -19.16 -28.15 -12.42
#